data_AF-A0A956YTK5-F1
#
_entry.id   AF-A0A956YTK5-F1
#
_cell.length_a   1.000
_cell.length_b   1.000
_cell.length_c   1.000
_cell.angle_alpha   90.00
_cell.angle_beta   90.00
_cell.angle_gamma   90.00
#
_symmetry.space_group_name_H-M   'P 1'
#
loop_
_entity.id
_entity.type
_entity.pdbx_description
1 polymer ?
#
loop_
_entity_poly.entity_id
_entity_poly.type
_entity_poly.pdbx_seq_one_letter_code
_entity_poly.pdbx_strand_id
1 'polypeptide(L)'
;WTGYTWNRELFPDPDGLVSFLHAKGLRTALNLHPAEGIHPHEQHYAEMARRMGTDPATGQPVAFDITDPDFVRAYFEVLHYPYEAMGIDFWWLDWQQGLTCRLDGLDPLWLINHLHFHDMARNPARRPMIFSRWGDRGHQRYPIGFSGDSYATWDSLRFQPYMTATASNIAYGWWSHDIGGHTSGDGDNELFTRWVQFGVLSPIMRIHSTKGYFYDQRPWMKDDDEVAHALRETLQLRHALIPYLYTMAWRAHCESLPLMLPMYYAHPEAEAAYHCPQQYLFGTELIAAPFTDPADPDTRLARQVVWLPEGDWYHFFSGEHFEGDRWHAVYGSLRDIPLFARAGAIVPLGPKVGWGGVGNPNELHVHLFPGADNTFELYEDDGATTAYAEGHACQTTLAQRWYGNRLEFRMDAAEGDTSLIPAERTIHLHVHNVRTGVTVGATVDGAPVAVATRYDEQTEMLVLDGIRQCAHSALKVTVQTDEATLCSQRPRQRETILRLLKAFKLHIGVRNKIADELDVILADPDKLAPYLITMAPSQTRALFETLYQAGVHHVADTHEPTLLVLWNNRRDETITYRYNDAYLYFGFVDSVHHQQGIVPRFMTFTPKLQTWSHGTRGEHVQRTQWHVQIDYHNLATVVEEYLEQTP
;
A
#
# COMPACT_ATOMS: atom_id res chain seq x y z
N TRP A 1 -27.45 -16.25 -12.45
CA TRP A 1 -26.80 -16.55 -11.17
C TRP A 1 -27.71 -16.09 -10.05
N THR A 2 -28.11 -17.00 -9.15
CA THR A 2 -28.78 -16.72 -7.87
C THR A 2 -28.51 -17.87 -6.88
N GLY A 3 -28.90 -17.71 -5.61
CA GLY A 3 -28.79 -18.73 -4.59
C GLY A 3 -29.13 -18.22 -3.19
N TYR A 4 -30.23 -18.69 -2.60
CA TYR A 4 -30.68 -18.38 -1.23
C TYR A 4 -30.99 -19.66 -0.45
N THR A 5 -30.18 -20.70 -0.67
CA THR A 5 -30.30 -21.99 0.00
C THR A 5 -28.92 -22.60 0.14
N TRP A 6 -28.57 -23.03 1.36
CA TRP A 6 -27.34 -23.78 1.59
C TRP A 6 -27.41 -25.15 0.91
N ASN A 7 -26.43 -25.48 0.08
CA ASN A 7 -26.25 -26.85 -0.40
C ASN A 7 -25.81 -27.73 0.78
N ARG A 8 -26.72 -28.56 1.28
CA ARG A 8 -26.50 -29.41 2.47
C ARG A 8 -25.55 -30.59 2.25
N GLU A 9 -25.22 -30.92 1.00
CA GLU A 9 -24.18 -31.92 0.72
C GLU A 9 -22.78 -31.35 0.98
N LEU A 10 -22.60 -30.06 0.66
CA LEU A 10 -21.33 -29.34 0.86
C LEU A 10 -21.24 -28.68 2.25
N PHE A 11 -22.38 -28.19 2.76
CA PHE A 11 -22.53 -27.53 4.05
C PHE A 11 -23.64 -28.21 4.86
N PRO A 12 -23.39 -29.40 5.45
CA PRO A 12 -24.41 -30.14 6.20
C PRO A 12 -25.00 -29.34 7.37
N ASP A 13 -24.15 -28.59 8.07
CA ASP A 13 -24.49 -27.75 9.23
C ASP A 13 -23.93 -26.32 9.10
N PRO A 14 -24.60 -25.43 8.35
CA PRO A 14 -24.20 -24.04 8.17
C PRO A 14 -24.21 -23.23 9.48
N ASP A 15 -25.22 -23.44 10.34
CA ASP A 15 -25.31 -22.77 11.65
C ASP A 15 -24.10 -23.12 12.54
N GLY A 16 -23.73 -24.41 12.58
CA GLY A 16 -22.53 -24.88 13.26
C GLY A 16 -21.25 -24.30 12.65
N LEU A 17 -21.15 -24.19 11.32
CA LEU A 17 -20.01 -23.56 10.64
C LEU A 17 -19.87 -22.08 10.99
N VAL A 18 -20.95 -21.28 10.91
CA VAL A 18 -20.93 -19.86 11.25
C VAL A 18 -20.54 -19.67 12.72
N SER A 19 -21.16 -20.44 13.62
CA SER A 19 -20.84 -20.43 15.05
C SER A 19 -19.37 -20.78 15.32
N PHE A 20 -18.82 -21.76 14.61
CA PHE A 20 -17.41 -22.15 14.72
C PHE A 20 -16.46 -21.02 14.28
N LEU A 21 -16.78 -20.32 13.19
CA LEU A 21 -15.98 -19.19 12.70
C LEU A 21 -16.02 -18.02 13.71
N HIS A 22 -17.21 -17.69 14.22
CA HIS A 22 -17.37 -16.66 15.26
C HIS A 22 -16.65 -17.00 16.56
N ALA A 23 -16.68 -18.26 16.99
CA ALA A 23 -15.94 -18.72 18.18
C ALA A 23 -14.41 -18.58 18.02
N LYS A 24 -13.91 -18.47 16.78
CA LYS A 24 -12.50 -18.15 16.49
C LYS A 24 -12.23 -16.65 16.38
N GLY A 25 -13.25 -15.80 16.50
CA GLY A 25 -13.15 -14.36 16.28
C GLY A 25 -13.13 -13.96 14.80
N LEU A 26 -13.54 -14.85 13.89
CA LEU A 26 -13.67 -14.55 12.47
C LEU A 26 -15.05 -13.98 12.16
N ARG A 27 -15.11 -13.11 11.15
CA ARG A 27 -16.34 -12.59 10.56
C ARG A 27 -16.70 -13.38 9.30
N THR A 28 -17.99 -13.52 9.02
CA THR A 28 -18.51 -14.28 7.88
C THR A 28 -19.28 -13.38 6.93
N ALA A 29 -19.05 -13.57 5.63
CA ALA A 29 -19.81 -12.94 4.58
C ALA A 29 -20.21 -13.95 3.53
N LEU A 30 -21.32 -13.66 2.84
CA LEU A 30 -21.78 -14.42 1.68
C LEU A 30 -21.74 -13.53 0.44
N ASN A 31 -21.34 -14.14 -0.67
CA ASN A 31 -21.40 -13.51 -1.99
C ASN A 31 -22.84 -13.59 -2.53
N LEU A 32 -23.34 -12.45 -3.00
CA LEU A 32 -24.69 -12.26 -3.52
C LEU A 32 -24.65 -11.91 -5.00
N HIS A 33 -25.31 -12.75 -5.80
CA HIS A 33 -25.66 -12.49 -7.18
C HIS A 33 -27.18 -12.57 -7.32
N PRO A 34 -27.93 -11.48 -7.11
CA PRO A 34 -29.39 -11.58 -7.01
C PRO A 34 -30.12 -11.60 -8.37
N ALA A 35 -29.41 -11.50 -9.49
CA ALA A 35 -29.96 -11.15 -10.80
C ALA A 35 -31.07 -12.07 -11.34
N GLU A 36 -31.05 -13.36 -11.02
CA GLU A 36 -32.10 -14.31 -11.47
C GLU A 36 -33.31 -14.37 -10.53
N GLY A 37 -33.32 -13.60 -9.43
CA GLY A 37 -34.40 -13.62 -8.45
C GLY A 37 -34.40 -14.90 -7.64
N ILE A 38 -35.57 -15.46 -7.33
CA ILE A 38 -35.70 -16.71 -6.56
C ILE A 38 -36.50 -17.77 -7.32
N HIS A 39 -35.97 -19.00 -7.33
CA HIS A 39 -36.51 -20.11 -8.10
C HIS A 39 -37.15 -21.19 -7.21
N PRO A 40 -38.06 -22.04 -7.75
CA PRO A 40 -38.81 -23.03 -6.96
C PRO A 40 -38.02 -24.04 -6.13
N HIS A 41 -36.75 -24.26 -6.45
CA HIS A 41 -35.88 -25.17 -5.72
C HIS A 41 -35.29 -24.55 -4.44
N GLU A 42 -35.44 -23.24 -4.27
CA GLU A 42 -34.91 -22.49 -3.12
C GLU A 42 -35.82 -22.65 -1.90
N GLN A 43 -35.23 -22.82 -0.71
CA GLN A 43 -35.93 -23.01 0.56
C GLN A 43 -36.96 -21.92 0.83
N HIS A 44 -36.64 -20.68 0.49
CA HIS A 44 -37.46 -19.50 0.77
C HIS A 44 -38.43 -19.12 -0.36
N TYR A 45 -38.46 -19.86 -1.48
CA TYR A 45 -39.25 -19.52 -2.67
C TYR A 45 -40.75 -19.41 -2.38
N ALA A 46 -41.33 -20.40 -1.69
CA ALA A 46 -42.78 -20.45 -1.50
C ALA A 46 -43.30 -19.28 -0.66
N GLU A 47 -42.47 -18.76 0.26
CA GLU A 47 -42.77 -17.56 1.02
C GLU A 47 -42.62 -16.31 0.16
N MET A 48 -41.50 -16.17 -0.57
CA MET A 48 -41.27 -15.04 -1.46
C MET A 48 -42.35 -14.91 -2.54
N ALA A 49 -42.74 -16.02 -3.18
CA ALA A 49 -43.82 -16.05 -4.17
C ALA A 49 -45.15 -15.57 -3.58
N ARG A 50 -45.51 -16.04 -2.38
CA ARG A 50 -46.72 -15.58 -1.66
C ARG A 50 -46.65 -14.08 -1.35
N ARG A 51 -45.50 -13.56 -0.92
CA ARG A 51 -45.29 -12.13 -0.65
C ARG A 51 -45.45 -11.28 -1.90
N MET A 52 -45.06 -11.81 -3.06
CA MET A 52 -45.22 -11.14 -4.36
C MET A 52 -46.55 -11.43 -5.05
N GLY A 53 -47.51 -12.08 -4.37
CA GLY A 53 -48.83 -12.37 -4.92
C GLY A 53 -48.87 -13.47 -5.98
N THR A 54 -47.80 -14.26 -6.11
CA THR A 54 -47.71 -15.40 -7.03
C THR A 54 -48.02 -16.70 -6.29
N ASP A 55 -48.84 -17.57 -6.89
CA ASP A 55 -49.08 -18.91 -6.34
C ASP A 55 -47.81 -19.77 -6.47
N PRO A 56 -47.18 -20.22 -5.36
CA PRO A 56 -45.98 -21.04 -5.40
C PRO A 56 -46.14 -22.32 -6.23
N ALA A 57 -47.36 -22.88 -6.30
CA ALA A 57 -47.64 -24.12 -7.02
C ALA A 57 -47.43 -24.00 -8.54
N THR A 58 -47.41 -22.79 -9.08
CA THR A 58 -47.14 -22.54 -10.50
C THR A 58 -45.69 -22.83 -10.90
N GLY A 59 -44.77 -22.85 -9.94
CA GLY A 59 -43.33 -23.01 -10.19
C GLY A 59 -42.70 -21.86 -10.99
N GLN A 60 -43.36 -20.70 -11.09
CA GLN A 60 -42.82 -19.53 -11.76
C GLN A 60 -41.81 -18.80 -10.87
N PRO A 61 -40.55 -18.60 -11.31
CA PRO A 61 -39.59 -17.82 -10.54
C PRO A 61 -40.10 -16.41 -10.23
N VAL A 62 -39.78 -15.90 -9.04
CA VAL A 62 -40.00 -14.49 -8.72
C VAL A 62 -38.77 -13.73 -9.22
N ALA A 63 -38.95 -12.95 -10.29
CA ALA A 63 -37.87 -12.16 -10.88
C ALA A 63 -37.34 -11.12 -9.88
N PHE A 64 -36.04 -10.83 -9.97
CA PHE A 64 -35.43 -9.77 -9.17
C PHE A 64 -35.87 -8.39 -9.67
N ASP A 65 -36.43 -7.58 -8.76
CA ASP A 65 -36.76 -6.19 -9.05
C ASP A 65 -36.45 -5.29 -7.85
N ILE A 66 -35.23 -4.78 -7.78
CA ILE A 66 -34.81 -3.84 -6.73
C ILE A 66 -35.53 -2.49 -6.81
N THR A 67 -36.31 -2.24 -7.86
CA THR A 67 -37.11 -1.01 -8.02
C THR A 67 -38.53 -1.13 -7.48
N ASP A 68 -38.96 -2.34 -7.10
CA ASP A 68 -40.28 -2.59 -6.51
C ASP A 68 -40.20 -2.59 -4.97
N PRO A 69 -40.83 -1.63 -4.27
CA PRO A 69 -40.82 -1.58 -2.81
C PRO A 69 -41.39 -2.82 -2.12
N ASP A 70 -42.36 -3.52 -2.74
CA ASP A 70 -42.90 -4.77 -2.19
C ASP A 70 -41.87 -5.90 -2.29
N PHE A 71 -41.18 -5.98 -3.43
CA PHE A 71 -40.06 -6.89 -3.62
C PHE A 71 -38.94 -6.60 -2.63
N VAL A 72 -38.50 -5.35 -2.48
CA VAL A 72 -37.40 -4.96 -1.57
C VAL A 72 -37.70 -5.36 -0.13
N ARG A 73 -38.93 -5.15 0.36
CA ARG A 73 -39.33 -5.57 1.71
C ARG A 73 -39.23 -7.09 1.87
N ALA A 74 -39.78 -7.84 0.92
CA ALA A 74 -39.74 -9.30 0.97
C ALA A 74 -38.31 -9.83 0.78
N TYR A 75 -37.49 -9.16 -0.03
CA TYR A 75 -36.08 -9.47 -0.26
C TYR A 75 -35.27 -9.43 1.04
N PHE A 76 -35.38 -8.37 1.85
CA PHE A 76 -34.68 -8.34 3.15
C PHE A 76 -35.31 -9.30 4.17
N GLU A 77 -36.64 -9.22 4.37
CA GLU A 77 -37.32 -9.97 5.42
C GLU A 77 -37.23 -11.49 5.23
N VAL A 78 -37.36 -11.96 4.00
CA VAL A 78 -37.44 -13.40 3.69
C VAL A 78 -36.09 -13.96 3.30
N LEU A 79 -35.25 -13.18 2.59
CA LEU A 79 -34.00 -13.70 1.99
C LEU A 79 -32.72 -13.28 2.70
N HIS A 80 -32.74 -12.31 3.62
CA HIS A 80 -31.52 -11.81 4.29
C HIS A 80 -31.59 -11.95 5.81
N TYR A 81 -32.66 -11.48 6.46
CA TYR A 81 -32.80 -11.52 7.92
C TYR A 81 -32.60 -12.91 8.53
N PRO A 82 -33.06 -14.03 7.92
CA PRO A 82 -32.76 -15.35 8.45
C PRO A 82 -31.25 -15.66 8.52
N TYR A 83 -30.47 -15.21 7.54
CA TYR A 83 -29.02 -15.42 7.49
C TYR A 83 -28.26 -14.45 8.41
N GLU A 84 -28.72 -13.21 8.53
CA GLU A 84 -28.17 -12.27 9.50
C GLU A 84 -28.41 -12.74 10.94
N ALA A 85 -29.60 -13.31 11.21
CA ALA A 85 -29.92 -13.95 12.49
C ALA A 85 -29.08 -15.21 12.75
N MET A 86 -28.72 -15.97 11.70
CA MET A 86 -27.76 -17.08 11.77
C MET A 86 -26.35 -16.61 12.12
N GLY A 87 -26.01 -15.35 11.81
CA GLY A 87 -24.73 -14.73 12.14
C GLY A 87 -23.90 -14.27 10.94
N ILE A 88 -24.45 -14.18 9.73
CA ILE A 88 -23.75 -13.51 8.63
C ILE A 88 -23.49 -12.04 9.01
N ASP A 89 -22.23 -11.60 8.96
CA ASP A 89 -21.81 -10.29 9.46
C ASP A 89 -21.96 -9.18 8.41
N PHE A 90 -21.74 -9.49 7.13
CA PHE A 90 -21.88 -8.54 6.02
C PHE A 90 -22.09 -9.24 4.67
N TRP A 91 -22.44 -8.47 3.65
CA TRP A 91 -22.77 -8.97 2.32
C TRP A 91 -21.74 -8.54 1.26
N TRP A 92 -21.34 -9.48 0.41
CA TRP A 92 -20.57 -9.21 -0.81
C TRP A 92 -21.52 -9.10 -2.00
N LEU A 93 -21.72 -7.88 -2.51
CA LEU A 93 -22.64 -7.52 -3.58
C LEU A 93 -21.91 -7.55 -4.93
N ASP A 94 -22.08 -8.65 -5.66
CA ASP A 94 -21.35 -8.92 -6.90
C ASP A 94 -22.28 -8.80 -8.12
N TRP A 95 -22.72 -7.58 -8.40
CA TRP A 95 -23.59 -7.28 -9.56
C TRP A 95 -22.76 -7.03 -10.82
N GLN A 96 -23.09 -7.74 -11.90
CA GLN A 96 -22.40 -7.65 -13.20
C GLN A 96 -23.37 -7.55 -14.38
N GLN A 97 -24.66 -7.36 -14.12
CA GLN A 97 -25.72 -7.44 -15.13
C GLN A 97 -26.04 -6.08 -15.79
N GLY A 98 -25.14 -5.11 -15.62
CA GLY A 98 -25.27 -3.77 -16.16
C GLY A 98 -26.51 -3.04 -15.65
N LEU A 99 -27.04 -2.14 -16.47
CA LEU A 99 -28.14 -1.24 -16.15
C LEU A 99 -29.53 -1.87 -16.35
N THR A 100 -29.61 -3.20 -16.46
CA THR A 100 -30.87 -3.89 -16.79
C THR A 100 -31.83 -3.85 -15.61
N CYS A 101 -32.79 -2.93 -15.62
CA CYS A 101 -33.92 -2.90 -14.69
C CYS A 101 -35.15 -2.21 -15.30
N ARG A 102 -36.24 -2.16 -14.52
CA ARG A 102 -37.53 -1.57 -14.94
C ARG A 102 -37.49 -0.05 -15.11
N LEU A 103 -36.56 0.64 -14.45
CA LEU A 103 -36.45 2.09 -14.48
C LEU A 103 -35.34 2.52 -15.43
N ASP A 104 -35.70 3.29 -16.47
CA ASP A 104 -34.75 3.79 -17.45
C ASP A 104 -33.66 4.66 -16.80
N GLY A 105 -32.40 4.34 -17.08
CA GLY A 105 -31.24 5.11 -16.64
C GLY A 105 -30.77 4.84 -15.20
N LEU A 106 -31.42 3.93 -14.47
CA LEU A 106 -30.98 3.52 -13.15
C LEU A 106 -29.95 2.38 -13.23
N ASP A 107 -28.83 2.53 -12.50
CA ASP A 107 -27.94 1.40 -12.19
C ASP A 107 -28.49 0.61 -10.99
N PRO A 108 -28.85 -0.68 -11.15
CA PRO A 108 -29.33 -1.51 -10.04
C PRO A 108 -28.31 -1.64 -8.92
N LEU A 109 -27.01 -1.68 -9.22
CA LEU A 109 -25.96 -1.82 -8.20
C LEU A 109 -25.98 -0.63 -7.22
N TRP A 110 -26.33 0.56 -7.71
CA TRP A 110 -26.50 1.74 -6.86
C TRP A 110 -27.59 1.53 -5.82
N LEU A 111 -28.77 1.08 -6.24
CA LEU A 111 -29.88 0.82 -5.33
C LEU A 111 -29.59 -0.35 -4.39
N ILE A 112 -28.96 -1.42 -4.90
CA ILE A 112 -28.57 -2.58 -4.08
C ILE A 112 -27.64 -2.12 -2.96
N ASN A 113 -26.59 -1.36 -3.27
CA ASN A 113 -25.65 -0.85 -2.27
C ASN A 113 -26.32 0.07 -1.26
N HIS A 114 -27.14 1.02 -1.74
CA HIS A 114 -27.87 1.96 -0.90
C HIS A 114 -28.78 1.24 0.10
N LEU A 115 -29.62 0.33 -0.40
CA LEU A 115 -30.62 -0.36 0.41
C LEU A 115 -29.97 -1.33 1.40
N HIS A 116 -29.00 -2.13 0.99
CA HIS A 116 -28.28 -3.04 1.89
C HIS A 116 -27.56 -2.28 3.00
N PHE A 117 -26.83 -1.23 2.66
CA PHE A 117 -26.10 -0.45 3.66
C PHE A 117 -27.03 0.19 4.68
N HIS A 118 -28.11 0.84 4.23
CA HIS A 118 -29.06 1.50 5.13
C HIS A 118 -29.89 0.52 5.94
N ASP A 119 -30.21 -0.66 5.41
CA ASP A 119 -30.93 -1.67 6.16
C ASP A 119 -30.06 -2.25 7.29
N MET A 120 -28.80 -2.57 7.01
CA MET A 120 -27.83 -2.95 8.04
C MET A 120 -27.62 -1.86 9.10
N ALA A 121 -27.62 -0.59 8.69
CA ALA A 121 -27.44 0.55 9.59
C ALA A 121 -28.58 0.74 10.60
N ARG A 122 -29.70 0.02 10.46
CA ARG A 122 -30.82 0.05 11.43
C ARG A 122 -30.46 -0.62 12.76
N ASN A 123 -29.41 -1.44 12.78
CA ASN A 123 -28.90 -2.08 13.98
C ASN A 123 -27.68 -1.32 14.54
N PRO A 124 -27.82 -0.47 15.57
CA PRO A 124 -26.70 0.31 16.12
C PRO A 124 -25.63 -0.55 16.82
N ALA A 125 -25.93 -1.82 17.09
CA ALA A 125 -24.97 -2.75 17.70
C ALA A 125 -23.84 -3.16 16.74
N ARG A 126 -23.92 -2.77 15.46
CA ARG A 126 -22.89 -3.07 14.46
C ARG A 126 -22.75 -1.90 13.48
N ARG A 127 -21.54 -1.66 13.01
CA ARG A 127 -21.32 -0.76 11.87
C ARG A 127 -21.79 -1.44 10.59
N PRO A 128 -22.58 -0.75 9.73
CA PRO A 128 -22.97 -1.30 8.44
C PRO A 128 -21.73 -1.49 7.57
N MET A 129 -21.64 -2.66 6.92
CA MET A 129 -20.54 -3.01 6.05
C MET A 129 -21.09 -3.75 4.83
N ILE A 130 -20.72 -3.31 3.64
CA ILE A 130 -20.93 -4.05 2.40
C ILE A 130 -19.63 -4.06 1.61
N PHE A 131 -19.44 -5.12 0.84
CA PHE A 131 -18.32 -5.27 -0.08
C PHE A 131 -18.86 -5.37 -1.50
N SER A 132 -18.58 -4.38 -2.35
CA SER A 132 -19.29 -4.23 -3.62
C SER A 132 -18.37 -3.87 -4.77
N ARG A 133 -18.75 -4.27 -5.99
CA ARG A 133 -18.07 -3.81 -7.21
C ARG A 133 -18.19 -2.29 -7.34
N TRP A 134 -17.33 -1.71 -8.18
CA TRP A 134 -17.48 -0.32 -8.61
C TRP A 134 -18.88 -0.09 -9.21
N GLY A 135 -19.65 0.81 -8.61
CA GLY A 135 -20.98 1.20 -9.10
C GLY A 135 -21.11 2.70 -9.34
N ASP A 136 -20.02 3.31 -9.79
CA ASP A 136 -19.92 4.73 -10.15
C ASP A 136 -19.83 5.73 -8.96
N ARG A 137 -19.64 7.01 -9.30
CA ARG A 137 -19.44 8.13 -8.36
C ARG A 137 -20.58 8.22 -7.36
N GLY A 138 -20.23 8.47 -6.09
CA GLY A 138 -21.19 8.50 -4.98
C GLY A 138 -21.21 7.21 -4.16
N HIS A 139 -20.67 6.11 -4.70
CA HIS A 139 -20.59 4.82 -4.00
C HIS A 139 -19.65 4.80 -2.81
N GLN A 140 -18.72 5.75 -2.68
CA GLN A 140 -17.85 5.86 -1.52
C GLN A 140 -18.59 6.04 -0.19
N ARG A 141 -19.87 6.41 -0.23
CA ARG A 141 -20.78 6.46 0.93
C ARG A 141 -21.01 5.08 1.53
N TYR A 142 -20.71 4.03 0.76
CA TYR A 142 -20.87 2.64 1.14
C TYR A 142 -19.48 1.96 1.14
N PRO A 143 -19.18 1.13 2.15
CA PRO A 143 -17.88 1.19 2.80
C PRO A 143 -16.76 0.44 2.12
N ILE A 144 -16.98 -0.47 1.17
CA ILE A 144 -15.86 -1.08 0.45
C ILE A 144 -16.20 -1.33 -1.02
N GLY A 145 -15.43 -0.69 -1.89
CA GLY A 145 -15.40 -0.92 -3.34
C GLY A 145 -14.26 -1.85 -3.74
N PHE A 146 -14.41 -2.59 -4.83
CA PHE A 146 -13.26 -3.30 -5.44
C PHE A 146 -13.17 -3.20 -6.96
N SER A 147 -11.95 -3.37 -7.47
CA SER A 147 -11.56 -3.22 -8.88
C SER A 147 -12.09 -4.26 -9.86
N GLY A 148 -12.76 -5.30 -9.37
CA GLY A 148 -13.14 -6.46 -10.19
C GLY A 148 -11.99 -7.41 -10.46
N ASP A 149 -12.14 -8.20 -11.52
CA ASP A 149 -11.36 -9.41 -11.77
C ASP A 149 -10.03 -9.10 -12.49
N SER A 150 -8.99 -8.75 -11.73
CA SER A 150 -7.67 -8.43 -12.30
C SER A 150 -6.90 -9.66 -12.79
N TYR A 151 -5.99 -9.47 -13.74
CA TYR A 151 -5.06 -10.54 -14.14
C TYR A 151 -3.93 -10.70 -13.11
N ALA A 152 -3.41 -11.92 -12.94
CA ALA A 152 -2.24 -12.19 -12.10
C ALA A 152 -0.93 -11.91 -12.87
N THR A 153 -0.72 -10.64 -13.20
CA THR A 153 0.44 -10.17 -13.99
C THR A 153 1.13 -8.97 -13.33
N TRP A 154 2.41 -8.78 -13.64
CA TRP A 154 3.17 -7.61 -13.19
C TRP A 154 2.57 -6.29 -13.68
N ASP A 155 2.04 -6.23 -14.90
CA ASP A 155 1.36 -5.03 -15.40
C ASP A 155 0.12 -4.68 -14.56
N SER A 156 -0.64 -5.70 -14.13
CA SER A 156 -1.77 -5.50 -13.23
C SER A 156 -1.30 -4.95 -11.89
N LEU A 157 -0.25 -5.53 -11.29
CA LEU A 157 0.32 -5.02 -10.04
C LEU A 157 0.85 -3.58 -10.21
N ARG A 158 1.55 -3.26 -11.30
CA ARG A 158 2.08 -1.92 -11.59
C ARG A 158 0.98 -0.86 -11.67
N PHE A 159 -0.22 -1.24 -12.15
CA PHE A 159 -1.38 -0.35 -12.19
C PHE A 159 -2.02 -0.11 -10.82
N GLN A 160 -2.03 -1.10 -9.92
CA GLN A 160 -2.84 -1.04 -8.70
C GLN A 160 -2.50 0.13 -7.75
N PRO A 161 -1.23 0.51 -7.48
CA PRO A 161 -0.93 1.65 -6.61
C PRO A 161 -1.52 2.96 -7.14
N TYR A 162 -1.34 3.24 -8.43
CA TYR A 162 -1.90 4.42 -9.10
C TYR A 162 -3.42 4.43 -8.99
N MET A 163 -4.04 3.31 -9.36
CA MET A 163 -5.49 3.14 -9.36
C MET A 163 -6.07 3.33 -7.94
N THR A 164 -5.48 2.68 -6.94
CA THR A 164 -5.91 2.73 -5.55
C THR A 164 -5.74 4.13 -4.95
N ALA A 165 -4.62 4.81 -5.22
CA ALA A 165 -4.40 6.17 -4.74
C ALA A 165 -5.35 7.16 -5.41
N THR A 166 -5.52 7.08 -6.74
CA THR A 166 -6.38 8.02 -7.49
C THR A 166 -7.87 7.82 -7.24
N ALA A 167 -8.30 6.67 -6.70
CA ALA A 167 -9.66 6.49 -6.19
C ALA A 167 -10.05 7.57 -5.15
N SER A 168 -9.08 8.12 -4.43
CA SER A 168 -9.30 9.24 -3.50
C SER A 168 -9.79 10.53 -4.19
N ASN A 169 -9.53 10.74 -5.50
CA ASN A 169 -10.04 11.90 -6.26
C ASN A 169 -11.56 11.96 -6.38
N ILE A 170 -12.21 10.82 -6.19
CA ILE A 170 -13.67 10.70 -6.13
C ILE A 170 -14.14 10.31 -4.73
N ALA A 171 -13.29 10.55 -3.72
CA ALA A 171 -13.48 10.22 -2.32
C ALA A 171 -13.67 8.72 -2.02
N TYR A 172 -13.31 7.81 -2.93
CA TYR A 172 -13.43 6.37 -2.69
C TYR A 172 -12.21 5.78 -2.00
N GLY A 173 -11.97 6.24 -0.76
CA GLY A 173 -10.81 5.86 0.04
C GLY A 173 -10.77 4.40 0.49
N TRP A 174 -11.93 3.75 0.59
CA TRP A 174 -12.04 2.34 0.98
C TRP A 174 -12.03 1.42 -0.24
N TRP A 175 -10.93 1.51 -0.98
CA TRP A 175 -10.73 0.75 -2.19
C TRP A 175 -10.01 -0.58 -1.93
N SER A 176 -10.46 -1.62 -2.61
CA SER A 176 -9.91 -2.98 -2.56
C SER A 176 -9.59 -3.48 -3.97
N HIS A 177 -8.71 -4.47 -4.05
CA HIS A 177 -8.35 -5.18 -5.27
C HIS A 177 -7.98 -6.62 -4.90
N ASP A 178 -7.86 -7.49 -5.90
CA ASP A 178 -7.52 -8.89 -5.70
C ASP A 178 -6.02 -9.05 -5.52
N ILE A 179 -5.57 -9.14 -4.27
CA ILE A 179 -4.15 -9.29 -3.94
C ILE A 179 -3.65 -10.63 -4.51
N GLY A 180 -2.75 -10.54 -5.49
CA GLY A 180 -2.23 -11.67 -6.25
C GLY A 180 -2.86 -11.87 -7.63
N GLY A 181 -3.88 -11.08 -7.99
CA GLY A 181 -4.69 -11.23 -9.19
C GLY A 181 -5.96 -12.07 -8.96
N HIS A 182 -6.97 -11.91 -9.81
CA HIS A 182 -8.19 -12.71 -9.75
C HIS A 182 -8.06 -14.02 -10.54
N THR A 183 -7.55 -13.92 -11.77
CA THR A 183 -7.56 -14.99 -12.77
C THR A 183 -6.42 -14.84 -13.76
N SER A 184 -5.98 -15.94 -14.37
CA SER A 184 -5.01 -15.98 -15.48
C SER A 184 -3.67 -15.27 -15.20
N GLY A 185 -2.69 -15.44 -16.08
CA GLY A 185 -1.35 -14.86 -15.89
C GLY A 185 -0.36 -15.81 -15.23
N ASP A 186 0.83 -15.29 -14.91
CA ASP A 186 1.97 -16.09 -14.48
C ASP A 186 1.82 -16.60 -13.04
N GLY A 187 1.21 -15.77 -12.16
CA GLY A 187 0.87 -16.16 -10.80
C GLY A 187 2.05 -16.64 -9.95
N ASP A 188 3.27 -16.14 -10.23
CA ASP A 188 4.48 -16.57 -9.54
C ASP A 188 4.55 -16.07 -8.08
N ASN A 189 5.42 -16.70 -7.28
CA ASN A 189 5.52 -16.42 -5.85
C ASN A 189 6.12 -15.04 -5.55
N GLU A 190 6.98 -14.50 -6.41
CA GLU A 190 7.52 -13.15 -6.25
C GLU A 190 6.40 -12.14 -6.48
N LEU A 191 5.67 -12.25 -7.60
CA LEU A 191 4.51 -11.40 -7.90
C LEU A 191 3.50 -11.41 -6.77
N PHE A 192 3.09 -12.60 -6.29
CA PHE A 192 2.16 -12.72 -5.18
C PHE A 192 2.68 -12.04 -3.91
N THR A 193 3.95 -12.23 -3.58
CA THR A 193 4.57 -11.63 -2.39
C THR A 193 4.63 -10.11 -2.48
N ARG A 194 5.04 -9.56 -3.63
CA ARG A 194 5.05 -8.10 -3.88
C ARG A 194 3.65 -7.51 -3.82
N TRP A 195 2.66 -8.22 -4.34
CA TRP A 195 1.27 -7.80 -4.24
C TRP A 195 0.77 -7.79 -2.78
N VAL A 196 1.14 -8.79 -1.97
CA VAL A 196 0.82 -8.79 -0.54
C VAL A 196 1.49 -7.62 0.19
N GLN A 197 2.75 -7.30 -0.15
CA GLN A 197 3.47 -6.13 0.41
C GLN A 197 2.78 -4.80 0.10
N PHE A 198 2.31 -4.64 -1.14
CA PHE A 198 1.46 -3.51 -1.49
C PHE A 198 0.11 -3.54 -0.75
N GLY A 199 -0.53 -4.70 -0.69
CA GLY A 199 -1.86 -4.87 -0.10
C GLY A 199 -1.92 -4.59 1.40
N VAL A 200 -0.86 -4.87 2.17
CA VAL A 200 -0.81 -4.50 3.59
C VAL A 200 -0.69 -2.99 3.81
N LEU A 201 -0.16 -2.27 2.82
CA LEU A 201 -0.10 -0.81 2.74
C LEU A 201 -1.25 -0.21 1.91
N SER A 202 -2.33 -0.98 1.70
CA SER A 202 -3.57 -0.51 1.05
C SER A 202 -4.70 -0.31 2.06
N PRO A 203 -5.81 0.39 1.73
CA PRO A 203 -6.91 0.62 2.66
C PRO A 203 -7.53 -0.70 3.10
N ILE A 204 -7.76 -1.61 2.15
CA ILE A 204 -8.31 -2.94 2.37
C ILE A 204 -7.30 -4.00 1.93
N MET A 205 -6.99 -4.92 2.85
CA MET A 205 -6.16 -6.08 2.57
C MET A 205 -7.06 -7.29 2.31
N ARG A 206 -7.20 -7.68 1.04
CA ARG A 206 -8.04 -8.81 0.60
C ARG A 206 -7.29 -9.70 -0.39
N ILE A 207 -6.97 -10.92 0.04
CA ILE A 207 -6.49 -11.97 -0.86
C ILE A 207 -7.71 -12.69 -1.42
N HIS A 208 -7.86 -12.69 -2.74
CA HIS A 208 -9.01 -13.27 -3.40
C HIS A 208 -8.71 -13.66 -4.84
N SER A 209 -9.31 -14.77 -5.28
CA SER A 209 -9.21 -15.22 -6.66
C SER A 209 -10.34 -16.15 -7.09
N THR A 210 -10.37 -16.41 -8.39
CA THR A 210 -11.06 -17.58 -8.94
C THR A 210 -10.44 -18.88 -8.42
N LYS A 211 -11.22 -19.96 -8.49
CA LYS A 211 -10.77 -21.31 -8.12
C LYS A 211 -9.97 -21.90 -9.28
N GLY A 212 -8.73 -22.31 -9.00
CA GLY A 212 -7.90 -23.07 -9.96
C GLY A 212 -7.04 -24.13 -9.26
N TYR A 213 -6.70 -25.20 -9.97
CA TYR A 213 -5.81 -26.24 -9.42
C TYR A 213 -4.37 -25.72 -9.25
N PHE A 214 -3.88 -24.95 -10.22
CA PHE A 214 -2.55 -24.33 -10.21
C PHE A 214 -2.56 -22.89 -9.69
N TYR A 215 -3.70 -22.42 -9.19
CA TYR A 215 -3.91 -21.05 -8.77
C TYR A 215 -4.33 -21.05 -7.29
N ASP A 216 -3.34 -20.93 -6.40
CA ASP A 216 -3.54 -20.91 -4.95
C ASP A 216 -2.84 -19.72 -4.31
N GLN A 217 -3.65 -18.83 -3.74
CA GLN A 217 -3.20 -17.60 -3.10
C GLN A 217 -3.18 -17.69 -1.58
N ARG A 218 -3.40 -18.87 -0.98
CA ARG A 218 -3.28 -19.02 0.47
C ARG A 218 -1.81 -18.82 0.87
N PRO A 219 -1.47 -17.81 1.70
CA PRO A 219 -0.07 -17.51 2.02
C PRO A 219 0.69 -18.67 2.66
N TRP A 220 -0.01 -19.54 3.40
CA TRP A 220 0.57 -20.71 4.08
C TRP A 220 0.77 -21.93 3.19
N MET A 221 0.35 -21.89 1.92
CA MET A 221 0.55 -22.96 0.94
C MET A 221 1.80 -22.74 0.06
N LYS A 222 2.61 -21.72 0.36
CA LYS A 222 3.82 -21.41 -0.41
C LYS A 222 5.00 -22.21 0.14
N ASP A 223 5.49 -23.17 -0.65
CA ASP A 223 6.54 -24.13 -0.28
C ASP A 223 7.99 -23.57 -0.43
N ASP A 224 8.17 -22.27 -0.23
CA ASP A 224 9.46 -21.59 -0.28
C ASP A 224 9.67 -20.81 1.02
N ASP A 225 10.77 -21.07 1.73
CA ASP A 225 11.04 -20.50 3.05
C ASP A 225 11.20 -18.98 3.03
N GLU A 226 11.83 -18.41 1.98
CA GLU A 226 12.02 -16.96 1.87
C GLU A 226 10.68 -16.27 1.59
N VAL A 227 9.88 -16.83 0.69
CA VAL A 227 8.52 -16.38 0.40
C VAL A 227 7.63 -16.46 1.63
N ALA A 228 7.59 -17.61 2.31
CA ALA A 228 6.78 -17.81 3.50
C ALA A 228 7.17 -16.85 4.64
N HIS A 229 8.47 -16.60 4.80
CA HIS A 229 8.98 -15.62 5.77
C HIS A 229 8.57 -14.19 5.40
N ALA A 230 8.76 -13.78 4.15
CA ALA A 230 8.39 -12.45 3.67
C ALA A 230 6.88 -12.20 3.84
N LEU A 231 6.04 -13.17 3.46
CA LEU A 231 4.59 -13.09 3.63
C LEU A 231 4.21 -12.97 5.11
N ARG A 232 4.79 -13.78 6.00
CA ARG A 232 4.50 -13.73 7.43
C ARG A 232 4.81 -12.37 8.04
N GLU A 233 6.03 -11.85 7.83
CA GLU A 233 6.44 -10.55 8.37
C GLU A 233 5.54 -9.43 7.85
N THR A 234 5.19 -9.47 6.56
CA THR A 234 4.32 -8.50 5.90
C THR A 234 2.90 -8.52 6.48
N LEU A 235 2.31 -9.70 6.66
CA LEU A 235 0.97 -9.85 7.25
C LEU A 235 0.94 -9.46 8.73
N GLN A 236 2.00 -9.76 9.48
CA GLN A 236 2.14 -9.32 10.86
C GLN A 236 2.32 -7.80 10.96
N LEU A 237 3.00 -7.18 10.00
CA LEU A 237 3.10 -5.72 9.90
C LEU A 237 1.72 -5.08 9.73
N ARG A 238 0.84 -5.62 8.86
CA ARG A 238 -0.54 -5.13 8.72
C ARG A 238 -1.25 -5.09 10.06
N HIS A 239 -1.08 -6.15 10.84
CA HIS A 239 -1.72 -6.29 12.13
C HIS A 239 -1.11 -5.34 13.18
N ALA A 240 0.21 -5.19 13.20
CA ALA A 240 0.88 -4.22 14.06
C ALA A 240 0.48 -2.79 13.72
N LEU A 241 0.19 -2.48 12.46
CA LEU A 241 -0.24 -1.14 12.04
C LEU A 241 -1.66 -0.75 12.45
N ILE A 242 -2.47 -1.63 13.06
CA ILE A 242 -3.87 -1.34 13.39
C ILE A 242 -4.06 -0.01 14.14
N PRO A 243 -3.30 0.36 15.18
CA PRO A 243 -3.48 1.66 15.85
C PRO A 243 -3.31 2.85 14.91
N TYR A 244 -2.28 2.82 14.04
CA TYR A 244 -2.06 3.83 13.00
C TYR A 244 -3.19 3.84 11.97
N LEU A 245 -3.51 2.68 11.39
CA LEU A 245 -4.52 2.55 10.34
C LEU A 245 -5.91 2.97 10.82
N TYR A 246 -6.24 2.61 12.04
CA TYR A 246 -7.54 2.91 12.63
C TYR A 246 -7.68 4.40 12.98
N THR A 247 -6.58 5.03 13.42
CA THR A 247 -6.52 6.49 13.55
C THR A 247 -6.68 7.18 12.19
N MET A 248 -6.05 6.65 11.13
CA MET A 248 -6.24 7.17 9.77
C MET A 248 -7.66 6.92 9.24
N ALA A 249 -8.33 5.86 9.66
CA ALA A 249 -9.74 5.61 9.36
C ALA A 249 -10.65 6.67 10.00
N TRP A 250 -10.37 7.02 11.27
CA TRP A 250 -11.07 8.11 11.96
C TRP A 250 -10.82 9.46 11.30
N ARG A 251 -9.59 9.75 10.89
CA ARG A 251 -9.25 10.94 10.10
C ARG A 251 -10.04 10.96 8.78
N ALA A 252 -10.08 9.85 8.05
CA ALA A 252 -10.85 9.77 6.81
C ALA A 252 -12.34 10.03 7.04
N HIS A 253 -12.90 9.57 8.16
CA HIS A 253 -14.27 9.86 8.56
C HIS A 253 -14.49 11.36 8.86
N CYS A 254 -13.59 12.00 9.61
CA CYS A 254 -13.76 13.39 10.05
C CYS A 254 -13.42 14.43 8.97
N GLU A 255 -12.35 14.18 8.22
CA GLU A 255 -11.75 15.17 7.29
C GLU A 255 -12.02 14.85 5.82
N SER A 256 -12.62 13.69 5.51
CA SER A 256 -12.75 13.19 4.13
C SER A 256 -11.41 13.02 3.41
N LEU A 257 -10.34 12.72 4.15
CA LEU A 257 -9.00 12.47 3.63
C LEU A 257 -8.62 10.99 3.86
N PRO A 258 -8.76 10.12 2.84
CA PRO A 258 -8.42 8.71 2.91
C PRO A 258 -7.00 8.40 3.38
N LEU A 259 -6.79 7.14 3.77
CA LEU A 259 -5.47 6.60 4.12
C LEU A 259 -4.46 6.74 2.97
N MET A 260 -4.86 6.39 1.75
CA MET A 260 -3.99 6.49 0.57
C MET A 260 -4.33 7.73 -0.24
N LEU A 261 -3.35 8.62 -0.43
CA LEU A 261 -3.49 9.82 -1.24
C LEU A 261 -2.36 9.91 -2.28
N PRO A 262 -2.66 10.30 -3.53
CA PRO A 262 -1.64 10.68 -4.50
C PRO A 262 -0.76 11.81 -3.96
N MET A 263 0.51 11.84 -4.35
CA MET A 263 1.49 12.79 -3.81
C MET A 263 1.09 14.26 -3.99
N TYR A 264 0.38 14.59 -5.07
CA TYR A 264 -0.09 15.96 -5.35
C TYR A 264 -1.15 16.48 -4.37
N TYR A 265 -1.71 15.65 -3.47
CA TYR A 265 -2.59 16.14 -2.41
C TYR A 265 -1.84 17.01 -1.40
N ALA A 266 -0.61 16.62 -1.05
CA ALA A 266 0.24 17.38 -0.14
C ALA A 266 1.18 18.35 -0.88
N HIS A 267 1.47 18.07 -2.15
CA HIS A 267 2.44 18.83 -2.95
C HIS A 267 1.88 19.22 -4.33
N PRO A 268 0.78 19.98 -4.40
CA PRO A 268 0.11 20.32 -5.67
C PRO A 268 0.95 21.22 -6.59
N GLU A 269 1.89 21.98 -6.03
CA GLU A 269 2.75 22.90 -6.80
C GLU A 269 4.04 22.21 -7.29
N ALA A 270 4.30 20.97 -6.88
CA ALA A 270 5.49 20.23 -7.26
C ALA A 270 5.20 19.34 -8.47
N GLU A 271 5.79 19.64 -9.63
CA GLU A 271 5.65 18.82 -10.85
C GLU A 271 5.97 17.34 -10.59
N ALA A 272 7.02 17.05 -9.81
CA ALA A 272 7.42 15.70 -9.46
C ALA A 272 6.31 14.88 -8.78
N ALA A 273 5.41 15.52 -8.03
CA ALA A 273 4.30 14.85 -7.34
C ALA A 273 3.27 14.22 -8.29
N TYR A 274 3.23 14.65 -9.56
CA TYR A 274 2.35 14.12 -10.60
C TYR A 274 2.98 12.95 -11.37
N HIS A 275 4.25 12.64 -11.11
CA HIS A 275 5.03 11.67 -11.88
C HIS A 275 5.46 10.45 -11.03
N CYS A 276 4.72 10.17 -9.96
CA CYS A 276 5.00 9.12 -8.99
C CYS A 276 3.86 8.07 -8.91
N PRO A 277 3.42 7.43 -10.01
CA PRO A 277 2.22 6.58 -9.99
C PRO A 277 2.33 5.33 -9.11
N GLN A 278 3.54 4.85 -8.82
CA GLN A 278 3.78 3.70 -7.95
C GLN A 278 4.15 4.09 -6.50
N GLN A 279 3.89 5.34 -6.12
CA GLN A 279 4.13 5.88 -4.79
C GLN A 279 2.93 6.72 -4.33
N TYR A 280 2.66 6.71 -3.03
CA TYR A 280 1.57 7.45 -2.44
C TYR A 280 1.85 7.84 -0.99
N LEU A 281 1.13 8.86 -0.51
CA LEU A 281 1.03 9.17 0.91
C LEU A 281 0.22 8.06 1.58
N PHE A 282 0.74 7.53 2.68
CA PHE A 282 0.10 6.50 3.48
C PHE A 282 -0.20 7.05 4.88
N GLY A 283 -1.36 7.68 5.02
CA GLY A 283 -1.76 8.46 6.18
C GLY A 283 -0.99 9.79 6.26
N THR A 284 -0.76 10.28 7.49
CA THR A 284 -0.12 11.59 7.74
C THR A 284 1.39 11.51 7.91
N GLU A 285 1.94 10.31 8.12
CA GLU A 285 3.32 10.14 8.60
C GLU A 285 4.24 9.48 7.56
N LEU A 286 3.68 8.74 6.61
CA LEU A 286 4.42 7.79 5.77
C LEU A 286 4.22 8.02 4.27
N ILE A 287 5.24 7.68 3.48
CA ILE A 287 5.18 7.47 2.04
C ILE A 287 5.49 6.01 1.76
N ALA A 288 4.63 5.33 0.99
CA ALA A 288 4.86 3.97 0.54
C ALA A 288 5.17 3.95 -0.96
N ALA A 289 6.14 3.14 -1.37
CA ALA A 289 6.54 2.95 -2.76
C ALA A 289 6.79 1.45 -3.03
N PRO A 290 5.75 0.61 -3.14
CA PRO A 290 5.90 -0.83 -3.31
C PRO A 290 6.73 -1.18 -4.55
N PHE A 291 7.47 -2.29 -4.51
CA PHE A 291 8.07 -2.87 -5.71
C PHE A 291 6.97 -3.47 -6.60
N THR A 292 6.88 -3.01 -7.83
CA THR A 292 5.86 -3.42 -8.81
C THR A 292 6.44 -4.08 -10.06
N ASP A 293 7.73 -4.41 -10.03
CA ASP A 293 8.45 -5.09 -11.09
C ASP A 293 9.24 -6.27 -10.50
N PRO A 294 9.48 -7.33 -11.30
CA PRO A 294 10.25 -8.47 -10.84
C PRO A 294 11.70 -8.09 -10.53
N ALA A 295 12.34 -8.86 -9.65
CA ALA A 295 13.77 -8.73 -9.41
C ALA A 295 14.56 -8.94 -10.71
N ASP A 296 15.51 -8.04 -10.97
CA ASP A 296 16.36 -8.15 -12.14
C ASP A 296 17.29 -9.37 -12.00
N PRO A 297 17.46 -10.21 -13.04
CA PRO A 297 18.17 -11.49 -12.92
C PRO A 297 19.67 -11.34 -12.61
N ASP A 298 20.29 -10.21 -12.96
CA ASP A 298 21.71 -9.96 -12.75
C ASP A 298 21.98 -9.28 -11.41
N THR A 299 21.10 -8.38 -10.98
CA THR A 299 21.20 -7.76 -9.64
C THR A 299 20.61 -8.64 -8.53
N ARG A 300 19.63 -9.48 -8.88
CA ARG A 300 18.74 -10.25 -7.99
C ARG A 300 17.96 -9.39 -7.00
N LEU A 301 17.67 -8.15 -7.38
CA LEU A 301 16.94 -7.17 -6.58
C LEU A 301 15.85 -6.53 -7.42
N ALA A 302 14.73 -6.20 -6.78
CA ALA A 302 13.74 -5.31 -7.35
C ALA A 302 14.23 -3.86 -7.23
N ARG A 303 13.81 -3.02 -8.16
CA ARG A 303 14.14 -1.59 -8.20
C ARG A 303 12.87 -0.76 -8.12
N GLN A 304 12.89 0.32 -7.33
CA GLN A 304 11.82 1.32 -7.29
C GLN A 304 12.45 2.71 -7.25
N VAL A 305 11.86 3.69 -7.93
CA VAL A 305 12.29 5.09 -7.88
C VAL A 305 11.25 5.90 -7.13
N VAL A 306 11.69 6.54 -6.04
CA VAL A 306 10.84 7.30 -5.12
C VAL A 306 11.20 8.77 -5.19
N TRP A 307 10.21 9.65 -5.27
CA TRP A 307 10.42 11.08 -5.06
C TRP A 307 10.06 11.42 -3.62
N LEU A 308 11.02 11.92 -2.86
CA LEU A 308 10.77 12.40 -1.50
C LEU A 308 10.59 13.91 -1.54
N PRO A 309 9.45 14.46 -1.04
CA PRO A 309 9.22 15.90 -0.96
C PRO A 309 10.24 16.61 -0.07
N GLU A 310 10.28 17.95 -0.12
CA GLU A 310 11.18 18.76 0.73
C GLU A 310 11.08 18.37 2.22
N GLY A 311 12.23 18.34 2.89
CA GLY A 311 12.38 17.90 4.27
C GLY A 311 13.35 16.72 4.41
N ASP A 312 13.45 16.17 5.60
CA ASP A 312 14.22 14.95 5.87
C ASP A 312 13.29 13.75 5.98
N TRP A 313 13.75 12.60 5.51
CA TRP A 313 13.00 11.36 5.48
C TRP A 313 13.85 10.21 5.98
N TYR A 314 13.20 9.16 6.46
CA TYR A 314 13.85 7.96 6.97
C TYR A 314 13.21 6.72 6.40
N HIS A 315 13.99 5.76 5.92
CA HIS A 315 13.45 4.45 5.61
C HIS A 315 12.99 3.77 6.91
N PHE A 316 11.69 3.45 6.97
CA PHE A 316 10.97 3.11 8.20
C PHE A 316 11.60 1.95 9.00
N PHE A 317 12.16 0.96 8.30
CA PHE A 317 12.71 -0.24 8.94
C PHE A 317 14.21 -0.13 9.26
N SER A 318 14.98 0.58 8.42
CA SER A 318 16.44 0.62 8.55
C SER A 318 16.94 1.86 9.28
N GLY A 319 16.10 2.89 9.43
CA GLY A 319 16.49 4.19 9.95
C GLY A 319 17.37 5.00 8.98
N GLU A 320 17.65 4.50 7.77
CA GLU A 320 18.49 5.20 6.80
C GLU A 320 17.86 6.55 6.44
N HIS A 321 18.65 7.62 6.57
CA HIS A 321 18.24 8.98 6.25
C HIS A 321 18.30 9.25 4.75
N PHE A 322 17.30 9.97 4.26
CA PHE A 322 17.18 10.46 2.90
C PHE A 322 16.87 11.95 2.92
N GLU A 323 17.62 12.71 2.14
CA GLU A 323 17.28 14.10 1.86
C GLU A 323 16.06 14.18 0.92
N GLY A 324 15.14 15.07 1.24
CA GLY A 324 13.96 15.38 0.43
C GLY A 324 14.24 16.33 -0.73
N ASP A 325 13.17 16.69 -1.44
CA ASP A 325 13.18 17.43 -2.72
C ASP A 325 14.12 16.76 -3.75
N ARG A 326 14.03 15.42 -3.81
CA ARG A 326 14.97 14.53 -4.53
C ARG A 326 14.30 13.24 -4.98
N TRP A 327 14.86 12.67 -6.04
CA TRP A 327 14.52 11.32 -6.51
C TRP A 327 15.58 10.33 -6.06
N HIS A 328 15.16 9.17 -5.57
CA HIS A 328 16.04 8.12 -5.08
C HIS A 328 15.70 6.80 -5.74
N ALA A 329 16.72 6.11 -6.26
CA ALA A 329 16.56 4.72 -6.69
C ALA A 329 16.85 3.80 -5.50
N VAL A 330 15.89 2.93 -5.20
CA VAL A 330 15.93 1.99 -4.09
C VAL A 330 15.91 0.57 -4.63
N TYR A 331 16.78 -0.25 -4.06
CA TYR A 331 16.96 -1.64 -4.45
C TYR A 331 16.72 -2.55 -3.26
N GLY A 332 15.89 -3.58 -3.44
CA GLY A 332 15.44 -4.43 -2.34
C GLY A 332 15.31 -5.90 -2.73
N SER A 333 15.62 -6.76 -1.75
CA SER A 333 15.31 -8.19 -1.79
C SER A 333 13.80 -8.42 -1.63
N LEU A 334 13.37 -9.69 -1.68
CA LEU A 334 11.97 -10.05 -1.46
C LEU A 334 11.44 -9.62 -0.09
N ARG A 335 12.33 -9.42 0.89
CA ARG A 335 11.96 -9.04 2.26
C ARG A 335 11.84 -7.53 2.48
N ASP A 336 12.34 -6.72 1.55
CA ASP A 336 12.38 -5.27 1.68
C ASP A 336 11.08 -4.64 1.17
N ILE A 337 10.54 -3.69 1.93
CA ILE A 337 9.34 -2.91 1.62
C ILE A 337 9.73 -1.43 1.67
N PRO A 338 9.73 -0.69 0.55
CA PRO A 338 10.08 0.72 0.56
C PRO A 338 8.96 1.54 1.22
N LEU A 339 9.23 1.97 2.45
CA LEU A 339 8.34 2.75 3.30
C LEU A 339 9.18 3.83 3.98
N PHE A 340 8.75 5.09 3.88
CA PHE A 340 9.52 6.25 4.33
C PHE A 340 8.70 7.07 5.31
N ALA A 341 9.29 7.39 6.45
CA ALA A 341 8.71 8.26 7.46
C ALA A 341 9.33 9.66 7.35
N ARG A 342 8.51 10.70 7.39
CA ARG A 342 9.02 12.08 7.44
C ARG A 342 9.74 12.35 8.77
N ALA A 343 10.70 13.27 8.78
CA ALA A 343 11.20 13.82 10.03
C ALA A 343 10.05 14.41 10.84
N GLY A 344 10.05 14.15 12.14
CA GLY A 344 8.91 14.42 13.01
C GLY A 344 7.83 13.33 12.98
N ALA A 345 7.96 12.25 12.22
CA ALA A 345 6.91 11.23 12.22
C ALA A 345 6.75 10.52 13.58
N ILE A 346 5.48 10.29 13.96
CA ILE A 346 5.09 9.50 15.15
C ILE A 346 4.14 8.40 14.68
N VAL A 347 4.59 7.14 14.72
CA VAL A 347 3.81 6.01 14.18
C VAL A 347 3.55 4.98 15.28
N PRO A 348 2.32 4.91 15.83
CA PRO A 348 1.95 3.91 16.83
C PRO A 348 1.61 2.56 16.19
N LEU A 349 2.29 1.51 16.64
CA LEU A 349 2.04 0.12 16.28
C LEU A 349 1.58 -0.67 17.52
N GLY A 350 0.71 -1.65 17.32
CA GLY A 350 0.45 -2.71 18.27
C GLY A 350 1.54 -3.80 18.23
N PRO A 351 1.48 -4.80 19.12
CA PRO A 351 2.44 -5.88 19.15
C PRO A 351 2.30 -6.79 17.92
N LYS A 352 3.38 -7.47 17.55
CA LYS A 352 3.30 -8.58 16.59
C LYS A 352 2.64 -9.78 17.27
N VAL A 353 1.46 -10.15 16.78
CA VAL A 353 0.66 -11.26 17.31
C VAL A 353 0.55 -12.40 16.31
N GLY A 354 0.21 -13.59 16.80
CA GLY A 354 -0.05 -14.76 15.96
C GLY A 354 -1.50 -14.82 15.45
N TRP A 355 -2.47 -14.61 16.33
CA TRP A 355 -3.90 -14.66 16.03
C TRP A 355 -4.68 -13.68 16.91
N GLY A 356 -5.75 -13.10 16.37
CA GLY A 356 -6.53 -12.07 17.06
C GLY A 356 -5.72 -10.81 17.29
N GLY A 357 -6.06 -10.02 18.31
CA GLY A 357 -5.33 -8.78 18.65
C GLY A 357 -5.85 -7.51 17.97
N VAL A 358 -7.00 -7.57 17.31
CA VAL A 358 -7.58 -6.44 16.55
C VAL A 358 -8.22 -5.36 17.42
N GLY A 359 -8.34 -5.58 18.73
CA GLY A 359 -8.83 -4.58 19.68
C GLY A 359 -7.71 -3.66 20.19
N ASN A 360 -8.08 -2.72 21.06
CA ASN A 360 -7.15 -1.77 21.65
C ASN A 360 -6.02 -2.51 22.41
N PRO A 361 -4.74 -2.28 22.07
CA PRO A 361 -3.66 -3.14 22.55
C PRO A 361 -3.22 -2.77 23.97
N ASN A 362 -2.77 -3.78 24.72
CA ASN A 362 -2.11 -3.60 26.04
C ASN A 362 -0.66 -3.09 25.91
N GLU A 363 -0.08 -3.22 24.71
CA GLU A 363 1.29 -2.83 24.40
C GLU A 363 1.27 -1.89 23.19
N LEU A 364 2.01 -0.78 23.27
CA LEU A 364 2.18 0.14 22.15
C LEU A 364 3.66 0.31 21.83
N HIS A 365 4.00 0.08 20.56
CA HIS A 365 5.30 0.37 19.99
C HIS A 365 5.21 1.69 19.21
N VAL A 366 5.72 2.77 19.77
CA VAL A 366 5.69 4.09 19.13
C VAL A 366 7.02 4.32 18.43
N HIS A 367 6.98 4.38 17.10
CA HIS A 367 8.14 4.71 16.27
C HIS A 367 8.26 6.23 16.14
N LEU A 368 9.41 6.76 16.56
CA LEU A 368 9.73 8.18 16.54
C LEU A 368 10.87 8.45 15.56
N PHE A 369 10.66 9.40 14.67
CA PHE A 369 11.63 9.83 13.67
C PHE A 369 12.05 11.27 13.98
N PRO A 370 13.22 11.49 14.61
CA PRO A 370 13.67 12.84 15.01
C PRO A 370 13.89 13.76 13.81
N GLY A 371 14.00 15.08 14.05
CA GLY A 371 14.33 16.07 13.01
C GLY A 371 13.30 17.20 12.85
N ALA A 372 12.08 17.02 13.35
CA ALA A 372 11.05 18.06 13.35
C ALA A 372 10.04 17.87 14.51
N ASP A 373 9.33 18.95 14.83
CA ASP A 373 8.18 18.91 15.74
C ASP A 373 6.99 18.22 15.07
N ASN A 374 6.19 17.50 15.86
CA ASN A 374 4.94 16.91 15.36
C ASN A 374 3.99 16.56 16.50
N THR A 375 2.72 16.36 16.14
CA THR A 375 1.69 15.83 17.03
C THR A 375 0.83 14.83 16.27
N PHE A 376 0.50 13.71 16.91
CA PHE A 376 -0.33 12.64 16.39
C PHE A 376 -1.41 12.32 17.42
N GLU A 377 -2.68 12.38 16.99
CA GLU A 377 -3.83 12.09 17.85
C GLU A 377 -4.26 10.63 17.69
N LEU A 378 -3.80 9.75 18.57
CA LEU A 378 -4.19 8.34 18.56
C LEU A 378 -5.68 8.22 18.90
N TYR A 379 -6.49 7.67 17.99
CA TYR A 379 -7.92 7.46 18.18
C TYR A 379 -8.25 6.00 18.47
N GLU A 380 -9.11 5.76 19.47
CA GLU A 380 -9.52 4.43 19.90
C GLU A 380 -11.00 4.40 20.30
N ASP A 381 -11.71 3.36 19.88
CA ASP A 381 -13.09 3.07 20.30
C ASP A 381 -13.31 1.55 20.39
N ASP A 382 -14.56 1.07 20.40
CA ASP A 382 -14.87 -0.37 20.48
C ASP A 382 -14.62 -1.18 19.19
N GLY A 383 -14.31 -0.51 18.07
CA GLY A 383 -14.05 -1.12 16.77
C GLY A 383 -15.25 -1.76 16.06
N ALA A 384 -16.45 -1.73 16.64
CA ALA A 384 -17.55 -2.61 16.25
C ALA A 384 -18.91 -1.92 16.10
N THR A 385 -19.26 -0.98 16.99
CA THR A 385 -20.60 -0.39 17.06
C THR A 385 -20.64 1.04 16.55
N THR A 386 -21.81 1.65 16.48
CA THR A 386 -21.96 3.09 16.17
C THR A 386 -21.90 3.98 17.41
N ALA A 387 -21.52 3.46 18.58
CA ALA A 387 -21.49 4.22 19.84
C ALA A 387 -20.50 5.40 19.81
N TYR A 388 -19.50 5.37 18.93
CA TYR A 388 -18.60 6.50 18.71
C TYR A 388 -19.36 7.80 18.36
N ALA A 389 -20.52 7.70 17.68
CA ALA A 389 -21.34 8.85 17.31
C ALA A 389 -21.98 9.54 18.54
N GLU A 390 -22.07 8.82 19.66
CA GLU A 390 -22.54 9.32 20.96
C GLU A 390 -21.39 9.74 21.89
N GLY A 391 -20.14 9.71 21.39
CA GLY A 391 -18.95 10.08 22.14
C GLY A 391 -18.26 8.92 22.87
N HIS A 392 -18.66 7.66 22.63
CA HIS A 392 -17.95 6.48 23.15
C HIS A 392 -16.68 6.19 22.33
N ALA A 393 -15.68 7.04 22.54
CA ALA A 393 -14.34 6.93 22.00
C ALA A 393 -13.37 7.68 22.93
N CYS A 394 -12.08 7.42 22.78
CA CYS A 394 -11.04 8.22 23.42
C CYS A 394 -9.92 8.58 22.45
N GLN A 395 -9.24 9.68 22.76
CA GLN A 395 -8.06 10.13 22.03
C GLN A 395 -6.88 10.32 22.97
N THR A 396 -5.68 10.01 22.49
CA THR A 396 -4.43 10.26 23.21
C THR A 396 -3.48 11.06 22.34
N THR A 397 -3.11 12.25 22.79
CA THR A 397 -2.14 13.10 22.10
C THR A 397 -0.73 12.57 22.29
N LEU A 398 -0.06 12.24 21.18
CA LEU A 398 1.36 11.93 21.11
C LEU A 398 2.08 13.11 20.49
N ALA A 399 3.04 13.72 21.19
CA ALA A 399 3.76 14.88 20.70
C ALA A 399 5.26 14.65 20.78
N GLN A 400 5.98 15.14 19.77
CA GLN A 400 7.43 15.25 19.81
C GLN A 400 7.88 16.68 19.58
N ARG A 401 8.87 17.12 20.36
CA ARG A 401 9.57 18.39 20.19
C ARG A 401 11.05 18.17 19.95
N TRP A 402 11.55 18.85 18.93
CA TRP A 402 12.89 18.71 18.41
C TRP A 402 13.72 19.96 18.68
N TYR A 403 14.89 19.76 19.27
CA TYR A 403 15.82 20.85 19.62
C TYR A 403 17.20 20.67 18.97
N GLY A 404 17.36 19.74 18.02
CA GLY A 404 18.64 19.42 17.38
C GLY A 404 19.43 18.36 18.17
N ASN A 405 19.92 18.69 19.36
CA ASN A 405 20.67 17.74 20.21
C ASN A 405 19.79 17.01 21.24
N ARG A 406 18.50 17.30 21.26
CA ARG A 406 17.52 16.75 22.20
C ARG A 406 16.19 16.53 21.49
N LEU A 407 15.60 15.38 21.79
CA LEU A 407 14.22 15.04 21.48
C LEU A 407 13.43 14.94 22.80
N GLU A 408 12.30 15.63 22.88
CA GLU A 408 11.31 15.43 23.93
C GLU A 408 10.06 14.77 23.33
N PHE A 409 9.71 13.58 23.80
CA PHE A 409 8.46 12.91 23.48
C PHE A 409 7.49 13.04 24.66
N ARG A 410 6.21 13.24 24.37
CA ARG A 410 5.13 13.28 25.33
C ARG A 410 3.96 12.43 24.83
N MET A 411 3.40 11.63 25.72
CA MET A 411 2.11 10.97 25.53
C MET A 411 1.20 11.44 26.67
N ASP A 412 0.18 12.22 26.33
CA ASP A 412 -0.72 12.81 27.31
C ASP A 412 -1.67 11.76 27.91
N ALA A 413 -2.42 12.16 28.94
CA ALA A 413 -3.53 11.35 29.43
C ALA A 413 -4.60 11.22 28.33
N ALA A 414 -5.23 10.05 28.23
CA ALA A 414 -6.30 9.84 27.27
C ALA A 414 -7.54 10.68 27.67
N GLU A 415 -8.15 11.32 26.67
CA GLU A 415 -9.37 12.11 26.80
C GLU A 415 -10.56 11.35 26.21
N GLY A 416 -11.74 11.45 26.81
CA GLY A 416 -12.95 10.74 26.39
C GLY A 416 -13.28 9.51 27.24
N ASP A 417 -13.87 8.48 26.62
CA ASP A 417 -14.27 7.24 27.29
C ASP A 417 -13.08 6.27 27.42
N THR A 418 -12.29 6.45 28.48
CA THR A 418 -11.11 5.62 28.75
C THR A 418 -11.44 4.19 29.18
N SER A 419 -12.72 3.82 29.33
CA SER A 419 -13.11 2.43 29.62
C SER A 419 -12.90 1.49 28.43
N LEU A 420 -12.74 2.07 27.22
CA LEU A 420 -12.49 1.36 25.97
C LEU A 420 -11.04 0.89 25.80
N ILE A 421 -10.12 1.46 26.59
CA ILE A 421 -8.68 1.15 26.53
C ILE A 421 -8.22 0.45 27.81
N PRO A 422 -7.10 -0.28 27.77
CA PRO A 422 -6.51 -0.85 28.98
C PRO A 422 -6.21 0.23 30.02
N ALA A 423 -6.56 -0.03 31.28
CA ALA A 423 -6.31 0.89 32.38
C ALA A 423 -4.81 1.23 32.53
N GLU A 424 -3.94 0.29 32.17
CA GLU A 424 -2.50 0.46 32.09
C GLU A 424 -1.95 -0.24 30.84
N ARG A 425 -1.03 0.43 30.14
CA ARG A 425 -0.30 -0.07 28.97
C ARG A 425 1.18 -0.19 29.24
N THR A 426 1.82 -1.07 28.47
CA THR A 426 3.28 -1.08 28.31
C THR A 426 3.63 -0.31 27.04
N ILE A 427 4.46 0.71 27.17
CA ILE A 427 4.92 1.57 26.08
C ILE A 427 6.37 1.24 25.76
N HIS A 428 6.63 1.02 24.46
CA HIS A 428 7.96 0.85 23.90
C HIS A 428 8.20 1.99 22.90
N LEU A 429 9.26 2.76 23.07
CA LEU A 429 9.62 3.83 22.13
C LEU A 429 10.79 3.36 21.27
N HIS A 430 10.61 3.42 19.95
CA HIS A 430 11.66 3.12 18.97
C HIS A 430 12.10 4.44 18.34
N VAL A 431 13.24 4.96 18.76
CA VAL A 431 13.79 6.23 18.26
C VAL A 431 14.80 5.93 17.16
N HIS A 432 14.45 6.28 15.93
CA HIS A 432 15.21 5.93 14.72
C HIS A 432 16.33 6.93 14.45
N ASN A 433 17.39 6.46 13.79
CA ASN A 433 18.51 7.26 13.33
C ASN A 433 19.12 8.17 14.41
N VAL A 434 19.38 7.64 15.60
CA VAL A 434 20.04 8.38 16.69
C VAL A 434 21.45 7.86 16.91
N ARG A 435 22.37 8.73 17.33
CA ARG A 435 23.74 8.31 17.66
C ARG A 435 23.81 7.48 18.94
N THR A 436 24.96 6.84 19.17
CA THR A 436 25.30 6.22 20.46
C THR A 436 25.66 7.27 21.52
N GLY A 437 25.76 6.85 22.79
CA GLY A 437 26.20 7.73 23.88
C GLY A 437 25.17 8.78 24.31
N VAL A 438 23.89 8.50 24.13
CA VAL A 438 22.78 9.40 24.51
C VAL A 438 22.38 9.21 25.97
N THR A 439 21.87 10.27 26.58
CA THR A 439 21.24 10.24 27.90
C THR A 439 19.73 10.19 27.74
N VAL A 440 19.09 9.31 28.51
CA VAL A 440 17.63 9.13 28.52
C VAL A 440 17.08 9.50 29.89
N GLY A 441 15.99 10.27 29.90
CA GLY A 441 15.17 10.53 31.08
C GLY A 441 13.70 10.28 30.79
N ALA A 442 12.96 9.75 31.75
CA ALA A 442 11.52 9.54 31.63
C ALA A 442 10.81 9.87 32.93
N THR A 443 9.61 10.43 32.81
CA THR A 443 8.74 10.73 33.95
C THR A 443 7.30 10.38 33.62
N VAL A 444 6.56 9.84 34.59
CA VAL A 444 5.11 9.68 34.55
C VAL A 444 4.52 10.62 35.58
N ASP A 445 3.64 11.54 35.17
CA ASP A 445 3.09 12.62 36.01
C ASP A 445 4.17 13.41 36.77
N GLY A 446 5.33 13.60 36.11
CA GLY A 446 6.49 14.29 36.68
C GLY A 446 7.35 13.47 37.64
N ALA A 447 6.91 12.26 38.03
CA ALA A 447 7.70 11.35 38.84
C ALA A 447 8.70 10.56 37.94
N PRO A 448 10.00 10.52 38.27
CA PRO A 448 10.97 9.76 37.49
C PRO A 448 10.67 8.27 37.44
N VAL A 449 10.81 7.66 36.26
CA VAL A 449 10.69 6.21 36.07
C VAL A 449 11.96 5.64 35.45
N ALA A 450 12.33 4.43 35.89
CA ALA A 450 13.45 3.71 35.28
C ALA A 450 13.03 3.15 33.91
N VAL A 451 13.92 3.24 32.93
CA VAL A 451 13.67 2.77 31.57
C VAL A 451 14.81 1.87 31.13
N ALA A 452 14.48 0.68 30.64
CA ALA A 452 15.45 -0.19 30.01
C ALA A 452 15.72 0.30 28.59
N THR A 453 16.99 0.41 28.21
CA THR A 453 17.39 0.85 26.87
C THR A 453 18.19 -0.21 26.15
N ARG A 454 17.91 -0.40 24.86
CA ARG A 454 18.73 -1.20 23.93
C ARG A 454 19.04 -0.37 22.70
N TYR A 455 20.25 -0.49 22.17
CA TYR A 455 20.65 0.18 20.94
C TYR A 455 20.99 -0.85 19.86
N ASP A 456 20.49 -0.64 18.65
CA ASP A 456 20.80 -1.43 17.46
C ASP A 456 21.76 -0.63 16.57
N GLU A 457 23.03 -1.06 16.50
CA GLU A 457 24.06 -0.39 15.69
C GLU A 457 23.87 -0.52 14.18
N GLN A 458 23.13 -1.53 13.73
CA GLN A 458 22.86 -1.75 12.32
C GLN A 458 21.81 -0.75 11.83
N THR A 459 20.76 -0.48 12.61
CA THR A 459 19.67 0.43 12.26
C THR A 459 19.77 1.81 12.91
N GLU A 460 20.77 2.02 13.78
CA GLU A 460 20.93 3.25 14.58
C GLU A 460 19.67 3.59 15.38
N MET A 461 19.04 2.55 15.91
CA MET A 461 17.78 2.64 16.62
C MET A 461 17.98 2.46 18.13
N LEU A 462 17.49 3.43 18.89
CA LEU A 462 17.39 3.32 20.34
C LEU A 462 15.99 2.86 20.72
N VAL A 463 15.91 1.73 21.43
CA VAL A 463 14.67 1.19 21.97
C VAL A 463 14.61 1.46 23.47
N LEU A 464 13.56 2.16 23.91
CA LEU A 464 13.20 2.31 25.32
C LEU A 464 12.05 1.34 25.59
N ASP A 465 12.28 0.42 26.52
CA ASP A 465 11.42 -0.75 26.71
C ASP A 465 10.69 -0.69 28.06
N GLY A 466 9.43 -1.16 28.04
CA GLY A 466 8.70 -1.53 29.26
C GLY A 466 8.16 -0.38 30.10
N ILE A 467 7.94 0.81 29.53
CA ILE A 467 7.43 1.96 30.29
C ILE A 467 5.95 1.72 30.60
N ARG A 468 5.58 1.59 31.88
CA ARG A 468 4.17 1.45 32.29
C ARG A 468 3.50 2.81 32.32
N GLN A 469 2.35 2.92 31.65
CA GLN A 469 1.56 4.14 31.61
C GLN A 469 0.08 3.83 31.87
N CYS A 470 -0.52 4.50 32.85
CA CYS A 470 -1.96 4.46 33.09
C CYS A 470 -2.70 5.37 32.11
N ALA A 471 -3.92 5.01 31.73
CA ALA A 471 -4.76 5.78 30.80
C ALA A 471 -4.91 7.27 31.18
N HIS A 472 -4.87 7.60 32.48
CA HIS A 472 -5.03 8.96 33.01
C HIS A 472 -3.71 9.67 33.35
N SER A 473 -2.57 9.07 33.03
CA SER A 473 -1.25 9.61 33.35
C SER A 473 -0.55 10.14 32.10
N ALA A 474 0.26 11.19 32.26
CA ALA A 474 1.07 11.75 31.19
C ALA A 474 2.51 11.21 31.28
N LEU A 475 2.98 10.63 30.17
CA LEU A 475 4.37 10.21 29.99
C LEU A 475 5.16 11.31 29.30
N LYS A 476 6.32 11.67 29.85
CA LYS A 476 7.34 12.48 29.16
C LYS A 476 8.64 11.71 29.10
N VAL A 477 9.25 11.65 27.93
CA VAL A 477 10.56 11.06 27.67
C VAL A 477 11.47 12.11 27.04
N THR A 478 12.73 12.14 27.43
CA THR A 478 13.77 12.98 26.84
C THR A 478 14.94 12.10 26.43
N VAL A 479 15.38 12.24 25.19
CA VAL A 479 16.61 11.64 24.66
C VAL A 479 17.51 12.79 24.23
N GLN A 480 18.73 12.85 24.74
CA GLN A 480 19.65 13.96 24.46
C GLN A 480 21.09 13.50 24.36
N THR A 481 21.91 14.31 23.70
CA THR A 481 23.36 14.12 23.58
C THR A 481 24.09 15.44 23.84
N ASP A 482 25.32 15.35 24.31
CA ASP A 482 26.23 16.50 24.46
C ASP A 482 26.81 16.94 23.09
N GLU A 483 26.60 16.12 22.07
CA GLU A 483 26.97 16.41 20.68
C GLU A 483 26.05 17.46 20.05
N ALA A 484 26.45 18.03 18.92
CA ALA A 484 25.69 19.10 18.26
C ALA A 484 24.31 18.67 17.74
N THR A 485 24.12 17.39 17.43
CA THR A 485 22.84 16.83 16.93
C THR A 485 22.63 15.43 17.45
N LEU A 486 21.39 15.07 17.80
CA LEU A 486 21.02 13.74 18.24
C LEU A 486 20.95 12.74 17.08
N CYS A 487 20.57 13.20 15.89
CA CYS A 487 20.50 12.34 14.71
C CYS A 487 21.88 11.79 14.36
N SER A 488 21.93 10.52 13.98
CA SER A 488 23.13 9.99 13.35
C SER A 488 23.34 10.67 12.01
N GLN A 489 24.61 10.88 11.67
CA GLN A 489 25.08 11.46 10.41
C GLN A 489 25.94 10.44 9.66
N ARG A 490 25.74 9.15 9.93
CA ARG A 490 26.52 8.06 9.35
C ARG A 490 26.17 7.92 7.85
N PRO A 491 27.14 8.06 6.95
CA PRO A 491 26.91 7.79 5.53
C PRO A 491 26.62 6.30 5.30
N ARG A 492 25.47 5.96 4.71
CA ARG A 492 25.06 4.57 4.43
C ARG A 492 25.46 4.07 3.04
N GLN A 493 26.02 4.94 2.19
CA GLN A 493 26.38 4.62 0.81
C GLN A 493 27.29 3.38 0.68
N ARG A 494 28.30 3.26 1.56
CA ARG A 494 29.20 2.09 1.62
C ARG A 494 28.43 0.79 1.85
N GLU A 495 27.54 0.79 2.83
CA GLU A 495 26.73 -0.38 3.21
C GLU A 495 25.76 -0.77 2.09
N THR A 496 25.15 0.23 1.46
CA THR A 496 24.27 0.04 0.30
C THR A 496 25.02 -0.63 -0.85
N ILE A 497 26.22 -0.15 -1.20
CA ILE A 497 27.04 -0.77 -2.26
C ILE A 497 27.44 -2.21 -1.90
N LEU A 498 27.86 -2.47 -0.65
CA LEU A 498 28.21 -3.83 -0.23
C LEU A 498 26.99 -4.77 -0.27
N ARG A 499 25.80 -4.28 0.08
CA ARG A 499 24.54 -5.03 -0.05
C ARG A 499 24.22 -5.34 -1.52
N LEU A 500 24.36 -4.36 -2.41
CA LEU A 500 24.21 -4.56 -3.85
C LEU A 500 25.17 -5.63 -4.37
N LEU A 501 26.48 -5.50 -4.10
CA LEU A 501 27.48 -6.48 -4.53
C LEU A 501 27.21 -7.89 -4.00
N LYS A 502 26.74 -8.01 -2.75
CA LYS A 502 26.37 -9.30 -2.18
C LYS A 502 25.24 -9.97 -2.97
N ALA A 503 24.27 -9.19 -3.42
CA ALA A 503 23.15 -9.66 -4.24
C ALA A 503 23.54 -9.90 -5.70
N PHE A 504 24.47 -9.15 -6.28
CA PHE A 504 24.80 -9.29 -7.70
C PHE A 504 25.26 -10.70 -8.09
N LYS A 505 24.74 -11.17 -9.22
CA LYS A 505 25.25 -12.33 -9.95
C LYS A 505 26.54 -11.91 -10.68
N LEU A 506 27.62 -11.76 -9.91
CA LEU A 506 28.93 -11.33 -10.39
C LEU A 506 30.02 -12.23 -9.82
N HIS A 507 31.10 -12.44 -10.59
CA HIS A 507 32.21 -13.29 -10.16
C HIS A 507 32.76 -12.83 -8.81
N ILE A 508 32.97 -13.76 -7.88
CA ILE A 508 33.34 -13.43 -6.48
C ILE A 508 34.65 -12.62 -6.40
N GLY A 509 35.61 -12.91 -7.28
CA GLY A 509 36.86 -12.15 -7.35
C GLY A 509 36.65 -10.69 -7.73
N VAL A 510 35.70 -10.38 -8.61
CA VAL A 510 35.37 -9.00 -8.99
C VAL A 510 34.69 -8.29 -7.82
N ARG A 511 33.71 -8.96 -7.18
CA ARG A 511 33.01 -8.41 -6.01
C ARG A 511 33.95 -8.10 -4.85
N ASN A 512 34.87 -9.00 -4.54
CA ASN A 512 35.88 -8.79 -3.50
C ASN A 512 36.79 -7.61 -3.85
N LYS A 513 37.25 -7.51 -5.10
CA LYS A 513 38.09 -6.39 -5.54
C LYS A 513 37.40 -5.04 -5.40
N ILE A 514 36.14 -4.93 -5.81
CA ILE A 514 35.36 -3.70 -5.63
C ILE A 514 35.17 -3.40 -4.15
N ALA A 515 34.88 -4.41 -3.32
CA ALA A 515 34.70 -4.23 -1.88
C ALA A 515 35.99 -3.79 -1.17
N ASP A 516 37.14 -4.34 -1.57
CA ASP A 516 38.46 -3.99 -1.05
C ASP A 516 38.86 -2.55 -1.42
N GLU A 517 38.48 -2.11 -2.64
CA GLU A 517 38.78 -0.77 -3.17
C GLU A 517 37.65 0.25 -2.92
N LEU A 518 36.63 -0.11 -2.15
CA LEU A 518 35.39 0.67 -2.07
C LEU A 518 35.60 2.10 -1.54
N ASP A 519 36.51 2.32 -0.58
CA ASP A 519 36.80 3.68 -0.10
C ASP A 519 37.44 4.55 -1.19
N VAL A 520 38.25 3.95 -2.06
CA VAL A 520 38.86 4.63 -3.20
C VAL A 520 37.79 4.94 -4.25
N ILE A 521 36.88 4.02 -4.51
CA ILE A 521 35.76 4.21 -5.46
C ILE A 521 34.76 5.25 -4.95
N LEU A 522 34.49 5.30 -3.64
CA LEU A 522 33.62 6.33 -3.04
C LEU A 522 34.24 7.72 -3.16
N ALA A 523 35.57 7.83 -3.07
CA ALA A 523 36.29 9.09 -3.26
C ALA A 523 36.44 9.49 -4.73
N ASP A 524 36.57 8.51 -5.64
CA ASP A 524 36.70 8.69 -7.08
C ASP A 524 35.94 7.57 -7.84
N PRO A 525 34.65 7.78 -8.15
CA PRO A 525 33.80 6.79 -8.81
C PRO A 525 34.32 6.30 -10.18
N ASP A 526 35.16 7.07 -10.88
CA ASP A 526 35.78 6.67 -12.15
C ASP A 526 36.69 5.44 -11.96
N LYS A 527 37.14 5.15 -10.73
CA LYS A 527 37.89 3.93 -10.39
C LYS A 527 37.09 2.65 -10.56
N LEU A 528 35.78 2.73 -10.75
CA LEU A 528 34.94 1.58 -11.09
C LEU A 528 35.13 1.11 -12.54
N ALA A 529 35.68 1.96 -13.43
CA ALA A 529 35.82 1.70 -14.87
C ALA A 529 36.39 0.31 -15.24
N PRO A 530 37.48 -0.19 -14.60
CA PRO A 530 38.06 -1.48 -14.97
C PRO A 530 37.12 -2.67 -14.75
N TYR A 531 36.15 -2.53 -13.85
CA TYR A 531 35.24 -3.60 -13.47
C TYR A 531 33.99 -3.68 -14.36
N LEU A 532 33.62 -2.57 -15.01
CA LEU A 532 32.38 -2.45 -15.79
C LEU A 532 32.30 -3.44 -16.95
N ILE A 533 33.43 -3.81 -17.57
CA ILE A 533 33.47 -4.80 -18.66
C ILE A 533 32.95 -6.18 -18.23
N THR A 534 32.90 -6.45 -16.92
CA THR A 534 32.41 -7.71 -16.36
C THR A 534 30.99 -7.64 -15.83
N MET A 535 30.37 -6.45 -15.83
CA MET A 535 29.07 -6.20 -15.24
C MET A 535 27.96 -6.14 -16.30
N ALA A 536 26.77 -6.60 -15.91
CA ALA A 536 25.56 -6.35 -16.68
C ALA A 536 25.14 -4.86 -16.59
N PRO A 537 24.40 -4.33 -17.58
CA PRO A 537 23.91 -2.95 -17.54
C PRO A 537 23.12 -2.60 -16.27
N SER A 538 22.30 -3.52 -15.77
CA SER A 538 21.50 -3.32 -14.56
C SER A 538 22.34 -3.21 -13.29
N GLN A 539 23.44 -3.98 -13.21
CA GLN A 539 24.42 -3.93 -12.12
C GLN A 539 25.18 -2.60 -12.13
N THR A 540 25.65 -2.17 -13.31
CA THR A 540 26.30 -0.87 -13.49
C THR A 540 25.37 0.27 -13.09
N ARG A 541 24.11 0.24 -13.57
CA ARG A 541 23.08 1.22 -13.22
C ARG A 541 22.88 1.32 -11.71
N ALA A 542 22.71 0.19 -11.01
CA ALA A 542 22.49 0.20 -9.56
C ALA A 542 23.67 0.81 -8.78
N LEU A 543 24.91 0.53 -9.19
CA LEU A 543 26.08 1.17 -8.59
C LEU A 543 26.13 2.66 -8.89
N PHE A 544 25.84 3.07 -10.12
CA PHE A 544 25.93 4.47 -10.54
C PHE A 544 24.85 5.33 -9.89
N GLU A 545 23.60 4.86 -9.86
CA GLU A 545 22.49 5.54 -9.17
C GLU A 545 22.81 5.74 -7.68
N THR A 546 23.49 4.76 -7.08
CA THR A 546 23.96 4.87 -5.68
C THR A 546 25.13 5.84 -5.54
N LEU A 547 26.16 5.75 -6.40
CA LEU A 547 27.42 6.51 -6.32
C LEU A 547 27.21 8.00 -6.62
N TYR A 548 26.51 8.29 -7.71
CA TYR A 548 26.31 9.63 -8.24
C TYR A 548 25.02 10.30 -7.76
N GLN A 549 24.06 9.52 -7.24
CA GLN A 549 22.73 10.02 -6.87
C GLN A 549 22.04 10.74 -8.04
N ALA A 550 22.22 10.18 -9.23
CA ALA A 550 21.67 10.64 -10.49
C ALA A 550 21.22 9.42 -11.30
N GLY A 551 20.23 9.59 -12.17
CA GLY A 551 19.69 8.48 -12.94
C GLY A 551 18.52 8.86 -13.83
N VAL A 552 17.95 7.84 -14.45
CA VAL A 552 16.75 7.93 -15.29
C VAL A 552 15.79 6.79 -14.95
N HIS A 553 14.50 7.09 -15.01
CA HIS A 553 13.43 6.14 -14.80
C HIS A 553 12.35 6.32 -15.84
N HIS A 554 11.94 5.21 -16.45
CA HIS A 554 10.71 5.16 -17.21
C HIS A 554 9.53 4.95 -16.27
N VAL A 555 8.61 5.90 -16.28
CA VAL A 555 7.31 5.81 -15.64
C VAL A 555 6.33 5.29 -16.68
N ALA A 556 6.02 3.99 -16.59
CA ALA A 556 5.01 3.36 -17.44
C ALA A 556 3.61 3.88 -17.04
N ASP A 557 3.01 4.69 -17.91
CA ASP A 557 1.64 5.19 -17.75
C ASP A 557 0.64 4.13 -18.22
N THR A 558 -0.51 4.07 -17.55
CA THR A 558 -1.58 3.15 -17.92
C THR A 558 -2.59 3.75 -18.90
N HIS A 559 -2.54 5.06 -19.19
CA HIS A 559 -3.53 5.70 -20.10
C HIS A 559 -3.00 6.84 -21.01
N GLU A 560 -1.80 7.42 -20.83
CA GLU A 560 -1.26 8.53 -21.64
C GLU A 560 0.26 8.36 -21.94
N PRO A 561 0.94 9.19 -22.79
CA PRO A 561 2.25 8.81 -23.34
C PRO A 561 3.34 8.66 -22.27
N THR A 562 4.18 7.65 -22.48
CA THR A 562 5.42 7.34 -21.74
C THR A 562 6.12 8.57 -21.17
N LEU A 563 6.54 8.50 -19.90
CA LEU A 563 7.27 9.57 -19.25
C LEU A 563 8.63 9.07 -18.76
N LEU A 564 9.68 9.83 -19.05
CA LEU A 564 11.01 9.62 -18.50
C LEU A 564 11.30 10.68 -17.46
N VAL A 565 11.70 10.24 -16.27
CA VAL A 565 12.16 11.07 -15.18
C VAL A 565 13.67 10.99 -15.11
N LEU A 566 14.35 12.12 -15.25
CA LEU A 566 15.78 12.25 -15.04
C LEU A 566 16.04 13.04 -13.76
N TRP A 567 17.06 12.65 -13.01
CA TRP A 567 17.47 13.37 -11.80
C TRP A 567 18.98 13.43 -11.62
N ASN A 568 19.43 14.48 -10.95
CA ASN A 568 20.82 14.69 -10.54
C ASN A 568 20.81 15.42 -9.20
N ASN A 569 20.79 14.65 -8.11
CA ASN A 569 20.61 15.22 -6.77
C ASN A 569 21.79 16.11 -6.37
N ARG A 570 23.01 15.80 -6.80
CA ARG A 570 24.21 16.57 -6.46
C ARG A 570 24.38 17.83 -7.31
N ARG A 571 23.56 18.00 -8.36
CA ARG A 571 23.73 19.06 -9.38
C ARG A 571 25.14 19.03 -9.97
N ASP A 572 25.68 17.83 -10.17
CA ASP A 572 26.98 17.67 -10.79
C ASP A 572 26.87 18.04 -12.28
N GLU A 573 27.45 19.18 -12.65
CA GLU A 573 27.39 19.74 -14.00
C GLU A 573 28.11 18.87 -15.04
N THR A 574 28.91 17.92 -14.60
CA THR A 574 29.62 16.98 -15.49
C THR A 574 28.77 15.77 -15.88
N ILE A 575 27.64 15.56 -15.21
CA ILE A 575 26.69 14.50 -15.58
C ILE A 575 25.78 15.04 -16.69
N THR A 576 25.88 14.43 -17.86
CA THR A 576 25.12 14.86 -19.05
C THR A 576 24.16 13.77 -19.52
N TYR A 577 23.11 14.15 -20.25
CA TYR A 577 22.23 13.21 -20.94
C TYR A 577 22.25 13.43 -22.45
N ARG A 578 21.92 12.35 -23.17
CA ARG A 578 21.58 12.36 -24.58
C ARG A 578 20.27 11.60 -24.76
N TYR A 579 19.24 12.30 -25.25
CA TYR A 579 17.96 11.74 -25.64
C TYR A 579 17.84 11.72 -27.16
N ASN A 580 17.45 10.57 -27.69
CA ASN A 580 17.15 10.39 -29.10
C ASN A 580 15.83 9.66 -29.25
N ASP A 581 14.96 10.10 -30.15
CA ASP A 581 13.87 9.28 -30.67
C ASP A 581 13.99 9.04 -32.18
N ALA A 582 13.54 7.87 -32.59
CA ALA A 582 13.48 7.43 -33.96
C ALA A 582 12.21 6.61 -34.17
N TYR A 583 11.64 6.69 -35.37
CA TYR A 583 10.54 5.81 -35.76
C TYR A 583 10.90 5.03 -37.01
N LEU A 584 10.32 3.84 -37.12
CA LEU A 584 10.59 2.91 -38.21
C LEU A 584 9.43 2.98 -39.21
N TYR A 585 9.70 3.50 -40.40
CA TYR A 585 8.70 3.67 -41.46
C TYR A 585 9.12 2.88 -42.71
N PHE A 586 8.40 1.79 -43.03
CA PHE A 586 8.65 0.94 -44.20
C PHE A 586 10.12 0.49 -44.38
N GLY A 587 10.80 0.13 -43.28
CA GLY A 587 12.20 -0.29 -43.31
C GLY A 587 13.22 0.85 -43.39
N PHE A 588 12.77 2.10 -43.40
CA PHE A 588 13.59 3.29 -43.20
C PHE A 588 13.52 3.72 -41.73
N VAL A 589 14.67 4.05 -41.16
CA VAL A 589 14.74 4.76 -39.87
C VAL A 589 14.71 6.24 -40.20
N ASP A 590 13.70 6.93 -39.72
CA ASP A 590 13.60 8.38 -39.81
C ASP A 590 13.73 8.92 -38.37
N SER A 591 14.71 9.79 -38.12
CA SER A 591 14.82 10.51 -36.84
C SER A 591 14.38 11.96 -37.08
N VAL A 592 14.06 12.71 -36.02
CA VAL A 592 14.88 13.89 -35.63
C VAL A 592 14.22 14.53 -34.39
N HIS A 593 14.29 13.92 -33.21
CA HIS A 593 14.54 14.70 -32.00
C HIS A 593 15.80 14.17 -31.32
N HIS A 594 16.81 15.03 -31.30
CA HIS A 594 18.07 14.82 -30.58
C HIS A 594 18.17 15.94 -29.56
N GLN A 595 18.25 15.59 -28.30
CA GLN A 595 18.45 16.54 -27.20
C GLN A 595 19.62 16.07 -26.36
N GLN A 596 20.47 17.01 -25.97
CA GLN A 596 21.56 16.74 -25.04
C GLN A 596 21.74 17.93 -24.10
N GLY A 597 22.24 17.67 -22.91
CA GLY A 597 22.49 18.72 -21.93
C GLY A 597 23.01 18.15 -20.62
N ILE A 598 23.20 19.03 -19.65
CA ILE A 598 23.50 18.64 -18.27
C ILE A 598 22.23 18.02 -17.68
N VAL A 599 22.37 16.90 -16.95
CA VAL A 599 21.23 16.32 -16.22
C VAL A 599 20.81 17.30 -15.14
N PRO A 600 19.60 17.88 -15.23
CA PRO A 600 19.12 18.82 -14.25
C PRO A 600 18.77 18.09 -12.95
N ARG A 601 18.49 18.86 -11.90
CA ARG A 601 18.04 18.29 -10.62
C ARG A 601 16.83 17.36 -10.82
N PHE A 602 15.88 17.80 -11.63
CA PHE A 602 14.71 17.05 -12.06
C PHE A 602 14.29 17.54 -13.45
N MET A 603 13.92 16.61 -14.32
CA MET A 603 13.31 16.89 -15.60
C MET A 603 12.50 15.70 -16.08
N THR A 604 11.42 16.03 -16.76
CA THR A 604 10.53 15.08 -17.42
C THR A 604 10.71 15.15 -18.93
N PHE A 605 10.63 13.99 -19.58
CA PHE A 605 10.53 13.90 -21.04
C PHE A 605 9.36 13.00 -21.38
N THR A 606 8.53 13.46 -22.31
CA THR A 606 7.50 12.62 -22.92
C THR A 606 7.96 12.27 -24.32
N PRO A 607 8.35 11.00 -24.60
CA PRO A 607 8.68 10.61 -25.95
C PRO A 607 7.49 10.82 -26.88
N LYS A 608 7.74 11.41 -28.04
CA LYS A 608 6.68 11.64 -29.04
C LYS A 608 6.31 10.32 -29.70
N LEU A 609 5.20 9.72 -29.27
CA LEU A 609 4.60 8.60 -29.98
C LEU A 609 4.06 9.08 -31.34
N GLN A 610 4.58 8.55 -32.44
CA GLN A 610 4.03 8.83 -33.77
C GLN A 610 3.09 7.72 -34.21
N THR A 611 1.83 8.09 -34.49
CA THR A 611 0.81 7.22 -35.06
C THR A 611 0.70 7.42 -36.56
N TRP A 612 0.76 6.33 -37.33
CA TRP A 612 0.44 6.33 -38.74
C TRP A 612 -0.75 5.39 -39.01
N SER A 613 -1.73 5.85 -39.80
CA SER A 613 -2.83 5.01 -40.31
C SER A 613 -2.59 4.66 -41.77
N HIS A 614 -2.65 3.37 -42.14
CA HIS A 614 -2.56 2.94 -43.54
C HIS A 614 -3.78 2.10 -43.96
N GLY A 615 -4.33 2.41 -45.14
CA GLY A 615 -5.40 1.62 -45.79
C GLY A 615 -6.83 1.91 -45.30
N THR A 616 -7.82 1.45 -46.07
CA THR A 616 -9.27 1.56 -45.80
C THR A 616 -9.76 0.76 -44.58
N ARG A 617 -8.85 0.08 -43.86
CA ARG A 617 -9.12 -0.78 -42.70
C ARG A 617 -8.41 -0.36 -41.40
N GLY A 618 -7.87 0.86 -41.30
CA GLY A 618 -7.55 1.47 -40.01
C GLY A 618 -6.51 0.72 -39.14
N GLU A 619 -5.60 -0.05 -39.72
CA GLU A 619 -4.49 -0.62 -38.97
C GLU A 619 -3.50 0.51 -38.63
N HIS A 620 -3.35 0.78 -37.33
CA HIS A 620 -2.38 1.74 -36.79
C HIS A 620 -1.12 0.96 -36.39
N VAL A 621 0.02 1.29 -37.00
CA VAL A 621 1.33 0.78 -36.55
C VAL A 621 2.05 1.91 -35.84
N GLN A 622 2.28 1.78 -34.53
CA GLN A 622 3.13 2.67 -33.75
C GLN A 622 4.45 1.95 -33.48
N ARG A 623 5.54 2.35 -34.15
CA ARG A 623 6.90 1.93 -33.80
C ARG A 623 7.77 3.14 -33.58
N THR A 624 7.82 3.60 -32.34
CA THR A 624 8.74 4.63 -31.87
C THR A 624 9.74 3.98 -30.94
N GLN A 625 11.02 4.07 -31.27
CA GLN A 625 12.12 3.72 -30.37
C GLN A 625 12.69 5.02 -29.81
N TRP A 626 12.96 5.03 -28.51
CA TRP A 626 13.66 6.15 -27.89
C TRP A 626 14.78 5.62 -27.01
N HIS A 627 15.77 6.46 -26.80
CA HIS A 627 16.98 6.11 -26.09
C HIS A 627 17.41 7.30 -25.23
N VAL A 628 17.60 7.05 -23.93
CA VAL A 628 18.24 8.00 -23.02
C VAL A 628 19.53 7.42 -22.50
N GLN A 629 20.62 8.09 -22.82
CA GLN A 629 21.93 7.83 -22.22
C GLN A 629 22.22 8.88 -21.16
N ILE A 630 22.70 8.43 -19.99
CA ILE A 630 23.32 9.31 -18.99
C ILE A 630 24.81 9.03 -18.98
N ASP A 631 25.59 10.08 -19.20
CA ASP A 631 27.03 10.08 -19.13
C ASP A 631 27.45 10.65 -17.76
N TYR A 632 28.04 9.79 -16.92
CA TYR A 632 28.59 10.08 -15.60
C TYR A 632 30.11 10.27 -15.73
N HIS A 633 30.57 11.51 -15.89
CA HIS A 633 31.97 11.82 -16.22
C HIS A 633 32.46 11.08 -17.49
N ASN A 634 33.44 10.19 -17.35
CA ASN A 634 34.01 9.39 -18.44
C ASN A 634 33.28 8.05 -18.66
N LEU A 635 32.28 7.76 -17.83
CA LEU A 635 31.54 6.51 -17.82
C LEU A 635 30.11 6.76 -18.27
N ALA A 636 29.52 5.80 -18.98
CA ALA A 636 28.16 5.95 -19.48
C ALA A 636 27.29 4.79 -18.98
N THR A 637 26.04 5.11 -18.65
CA THR A 637 24.98 4.11 -18.56
C THR A 637 23.88 4.47 -19.53
N VAL A 638 23.37 3.47 -20.20
CA VAL A 638 22.30 3.62 -21.17
C VAL A 638 21.02 3.06 -20.58
N VAL A 639 19.92 3.80 -20.70
CA VAL A 639 18.56 3.26 -20.57
C VAL A 639 17.92 3.29 -21.95
N GLU A 640 17.82 2.11 -22.54
CA GLU A 640 17.13 1.88 -23.81
C GLU A 640 15.74 1.33 -23.51
N GLU A 641 14.74 1.82 -24.24
CA GLU A 641 13.44 1.17 -24.23
C GLU A 641 12.83 1.11 -25.62
N TYR A 642 12.28 -0.04 -25.92
CA TYR A 642 11.60 -0.35 -27.17
C TYR A 642 10.09 -0.27 -26.91
N LEU A 643 9.43 0.80 -27.37
CA LEU A 643 7.97 0.83 -27.41
C LEU A 643 7.51 0.21 -28.73
N GLU A 644 7.15 -1.08 -28.67
CA GLU A 644 6.42 -1.76 -29.73
C GLU A 644 4.95 -1.88 -29.30
N GLN A 645 4.10 -0.95 -29.71
CA GLN A 645 2.64 -1.13 -29.60
C GLN A 645 2.13 -1.66 -30.94
N THR A 646 1.90 -2.97 -31.00
CA THR A 646 1.13 -3.58 -32.10
C THR A 646 -0.27 -3.90 -31.57
N PRO A 647 -1.36 -3.51 -32.26
CA PRO A 647 -2.67 -4.14 -32.06
C PRO A 647 -2.65 -5.63 -32.43
#